data_AF-A0A261XYM2-F1
#
_entry.id   AF-A0A261XYM2-F1
#
_cell.length_a   1.000
_cell.length_b   1.000
_cell.length_c   1.000
_cell.angle_alpha   90.00
_cell.angle_beta   90.00
_cell.angle_gamma   90.00
#
_symmetry.space_group_name_H-M   'P 1'
#
loop_
_entity.id
_entity.type
_entity.pdbx_description
1 polymer ?
#
loop_
_entity_poly.entity_id
_entity_poly.type
_entity_poly.pdbx_seq_one_letter_code
_entity_poly.pdbx_strand_id
1 'polypeptide(L)'
;MSYYPPGGSGYGQPPYGYGQQGGYGAPTPQPYYPPPQQSHGYSQQPPYPPPQQAPSYYPPPGQQGYGAPPPPQPGYGGYGPPPPGQPYAGSYSAPPAPTYGQPMVNPALVDQDCQAIHKACKGFGTDEKALIEVIGRRDPNHMQAVHDRYRGMYGKSLVHLIQSETSGDFGSAAVGCVTPLITYEVNLLHAACHGAGTDESCLREILINRTNAEIHALKGAYQATFNQSLEHTLKRDLSGHTERLFVALLQGTRDEYNQVPANVQQDVETLYRAGAKRIGTDESEFIRILSSRSIPHLRAVFQAYGAAHHKRFEDVIKSEFSGDIEAALLSLVRSVEDPAHEVAHQLHKAMAGLGTNESKLTRLLAPELSLLLLQKPRYIPITMMAVDSGREVTVRSGPVMVEQSDGQIAHPIQPERRSQVPIAREVTVSQAPEQQPPPYYPRTNTQELRASAPGQPLNQQSAQGGNDALPLAVSVQESLPGAQAVPPPPPYIQHAIDQALVKSDCQTIRRACKDCKVDALIEVIGHRDPNHMQAVHERFQSLYGQSLTQVVSSVTTGEFSSAATGCVTPLLTYEVTLLHKVFNGFGTDERCLREILINRSNADIHAIINHYQSTFDASLVDVVKRDLSGYTERLFVALLQGARDERDQVPVTMQQDVDALYRAGMRRAGSDESGFIRLLSTRSYNRLRKIFKTYHAVYHETFEDVVKTKFPVNIEGALLSLVRYVEDPKREVAFQLRKALSGFGRNEPYITRILVRHRNTPFLEDVKTTYQKIYNEPLYIRVKKETSGDLRRLLLTILGEQNHDARS
;
A
#
# COMPACT_ATOMS: atom_id res chain seq x y z
N MET A 1 -68.90 36.60 6.68
CA MET A 1 -68.43 37.64 7.64
C MET A 1 -67.04 37.18 8.09
N SER A 2 -65.95 37.78 7.62
CA SER A 2 -65.39 39.10 8.02
C SER A 2 -64.62 38.98 9.34
N TYR A 3 -63.33 39.33 9.48
CA TYR A 3 -62.34 39.97 8.57
C TYR A 3 -60.88 39.52 8.95
N TYR A 4 -59.86 39.89 8.16
CA TYR A 4 -58.40 39.69 8.40
C TYR A 4 -57.80 40.89 9.22
N PRO A 5 -56.49 41.00 9.65
CA PRO A 5 -55.26 40.26 9.27
C PRO A 5 -54.32 39.85 10.48
N PRO A 6 -52.95 39.99 10.55
CA PRO A 6 -52.08 38.87 11.01
C PRO A 6 -50.93 39.21 12.03
N GLY A 7 -50.03 38.26 12.33
CA GLY A 7 -48.62 38.60 12.67
C GLY A 7 -47.88 37.71 13.70
N GLY A 8 -46.57 37.53 13.49
CA GLY A 8 -45.68 36.57 14.17
C GLY A 8 -45.39 36.77 15.67
N SER A 9 -44.73 35.76 16.24
CA SER A 9 -44.20 35.75 17.62
C SER A 9 -42.72 35.35 17.63
N GLY A 10 -41.91 36.08 18.41
CA GLY A 10 -40.58 35.67 18.84
C GLY A 10 -40.47 35.73 20.37
N TYR A 11 -39.36 35.24 20.92
CA TYR A 11 -39.06 35.35 22.36
C TYR A 11 -37.68 35.97 22.57
N GLY A 12 -37.53 36.78 23.62
CA GLY A 12 -36.33 37.57 23.91
C GLY A 12 -35.92 37.61 25.39
N GLN A 13 -34.77 38.23 25.62
CA GLN A 13 -34.08 38.55 26.88
C GLN A 13 -34.65 39.84 27.56
N PRO A 14 -34.04 40.47 28.62
CA PRO A 14 -32.91 40.08 29.51
C PRO A 14 -33.37 39.75 30.97
N PRO A 15 -33.25 40.53 32.09
CA PRO A 15 -32.68 41.88 32.36
C PRO A 15 -31.81 42.09 33.65
N TYR A 16 -30.99 43.16 33.64
CA TYR A 16 -30.40 43.92 34.81
C TYR A 16 -29.36 43.23 35.74
N GLY A 17 -28.47 43.93 36.48
CA GLY A 17 -28.18 45.39 36.57
C GLY A 17 -27.04 45.76 37.56
N TYR A 18 -26.53 47.01 37.51
CA TYR A 18 -25.46 47.63 38.35
C TYR A 18 -25.88 47.79 39.85
N GLY A 19 -25.02 48.03 40.87
CA GLY A 19 -23.55 48.18 41.03
C GLY A 19 -23.14 49.44 41.86
N GLN A 20 -22.21 49.37 42.85
CA GLN A 20 -21.57 50.54 43.56
C GLN A 20 -20.37 50.17 44.50
N GLN A 21 -19.50 51.17 44.75
CA GLN A 21 -18.28 51.34 45.61
C GLN A 21 -17.82 50.34 46.72
N GLY A 22 -16.53 49.94 46.67
CA GLY A 22 -15.45 50.53 47.51
C GLY A 22 -14.90 49.80 48.78
N GLY A 23 -13.58 49.50 48.83
CA GLY A 23 -12.84 49.27 50.10
C GLY A 23 -11.60 48.35 50.09
N TYR A 24 -10.42 48.92 50.38
CA TYR A 24 -9.16 48.38 50.97
C TYR A 24 -8.79 46.87 50.97
N GLY A 25 -7.49 46.59 50.71
CA GLY A 25 -6.77 45.43 51.28
C GLY A 25 -5.85 44.66 50.32
N ALA A 26 -4.62 44.34 50.75
CA ALA A 26 -3.67 43.48 50.02
C ALA A 26 -3.37 42.18 50.82
N PRO A 27 -3.13 41.02 50.16
CA PRO A 27 -3.02 39.73 50.84
C PRO A 27 -1.58 39.32 51.21
N THR A 28 -1.41 38.77 52.41
CA THR A 28 -0.21 38.02 52.87
C THR A 28 -0.69 36.81 53.77
N PRO A 29 0.15 35.93 54.35
CA PRO A 29 0.05 34.49 54.05
C PRO A 29 -0.31 33.61 55.27
N GLN A 30 -0.35 32.28 55.07
CA GLN A 30 -0.46 31.26 56.13
C GLN A 30 0.57 30.11 55.96
N PRO A 31 0.89 29.32 57.03
CA PRO A 31 2.21 28.69 57.19
C PRO A 31 2.22 27.14 57.10
N TYR A 32 3.28 26.50 57.64
CA TYR A 32 3.81 25.18 57.28
C TYR A 32 4.18 24.29 58.51
N TYR A 33 4.58 23.02 58.28
CA TYR A 33 4.99 21.94 59.23
C TYR A 33 3.87 21.13 59.94
N PRO A 34 4.13 19.86 60.41
CA PRO A 34 5.17 18.87 60.03
C PRO A 34 4.67 17.40 59.89
N PRO A 35 5.51 16.47 59.39
CA PRO A 35 5.51 15.04 59.75
C PRO A 35 6.76 14.62 60.59
N PRO A 36 6.75 13.47 61.29
CA PRO A 36 7.70 13.15 62.38
C PRO A 36 9.04 12.49 61.98
N GLN A 37 9.97 12.43 62.95
CA GLN A 37 11.36 11.94 62.83
C GLN A 37 11.56 10.54 63.44
N GLN A 38 12.53 9.76 62.91
CA GLN A 38 13.62 9.06 63.64
C GLN A 38 14.49 8.23 62.67
N SER A 39 15.82 8.06 62.82
CA SER A 39 16.86 8.93 63.42
C SER A 39 18.29 8.42 63.11
N HIS A 40 19.13 9.27 62.49
CA HIS A 40 20.62 9.24 62.47
C HIS A 40 21.33 8.03 61.79
N GLY A 41 22.56 8.15 61.26
CA GLY A 41 23.49 9.28 61.20
C GLY A 41 24.64 9.08 60.16
N TYR A 42 25.52 10.08 60.01
CA TYR A 42 26.57 10.16 58.97
C TYR A 42 27.82 9.29 59.22
N SER A 43 28.52 8.86 58.16
CA SER A 43 29.98 9.15 57.99
C SER A 43 30.59 8.63 56.65
N GLN A 44 31.81 9.11 56.38
CA GLN A 44 32.65 9.02 55.17
C GLN A 44 33.00 7.60 54.66
N GLN A 45 33.41 7.51 53.38
CA GLN A 45 34.05 6.31 52.80
C GLN A 45 35.53 6.16 53.20
N PRO A 46 36.02 4.94 53.51
CA PRO A 46 37.44 4.59 53.57
C PRO A 46 37.95 3.88 52.28
N PRO A 47 39.29 3.85 52.03
CA PRO A 47 39.89 3.29 50.79
C PRO A 47 40.24 1.79 50.87
N TYR A 48 40.56 1.20 49.71
CA TYR A 48 41.02 -0.20 49.56
C TYR A 48 42.52 -0.42 49.90
N PRO A 49 42.91 -1.61 50.41
CA PRO A 49 44.29 -1.98 50.75
C PRO A 49 45.10 -2.64 49.59
N PRO A 50 46.44 -2.74 49.70
CA PRO A 50 47.34 -3.26 48.66
C PRO A 50 47.54 -4.80 48.66
N PRO A 51 48.11 -5.40 47.59
CA PRO A 51 48.22 -6.86 47.41
C PRO A 51 49.44 -7.52 48.08
N GLN A 52 49.36 -8.84 48.28
CA GLN A 52 50.44 -9.73 48.77
C GLN A 52 50.96 -10.67 47.66
N GLN A 53 52.06 -11.41 47.91
CA GLN A 53 52.84 -12.13 46.89
C GLN A 53 53.00 -13.64 47.16
N ALA A 54 53.39 -14.37 46.09
CA ALA A 54 54.09 -15.68 46.09
C ALA A 54 53.27 -16.94 46.46
N PRO A 55 53.74 -18.19 46.16
CA PRO A 55 55.01 -18.57 45.52
C PRO A 55 54.87 -19.42 44.23
N SER A 56 56.00 -19.92 43.70
CA SER A 56 56.17 -20.69 42.46
C SER A 56 56.62 -22.14 42.72
N TYR A 57 56.45 -23.05 41.75
CA TYR A 57 57.09 -24.38 41.71
C TYR A 57 57.40 -24.83 40.26
N TYR A 58 58.32 -25.78 40.07
CA TYR A 58 59.00 -26.09 38.79
C TYR A 58 58.65 -27.48 38.17
N PRO A 59 59.00 -27.77 36.90
CA PRO A 59 58.58 -28.95 36.10
C PRO A 59 59.60 -30.11 36.12
N PRO A 60 59.42 -31.21 35.33
CA PRO A 60 60.10 -31.33 34.01
C PRO A 60 59.28 -32.16 32.94
N PRO A 61 59.85 -32.83 31.90
CA PRO A 61 60.03 -32.23 30.56
C PRO A 61 59.58 -33.08 29.32
N GLY A 62 59.56 -32.46 28.14
CA GLY A 62 59.42 -33.10 26.81
C GLY A 62 59.78 -32.14 25.67
N GLN A 63 60.21 -32.60 24.48
CA GLN A 63 60.82 -31.74 23.43
C GLN A 63 60.13 -31.81 22.04
N GLN A 64 60.52 -30.84 21.17
CA GLN A 64 60.35 -30.75 19.70
C GLN A 64 58.97 -30.28 19.20
N GLY A 65 58.85 -29.30 18.29
CA GLY A 65 59.88 -28.38 17.75
C GLY A 65 59.36 -27.41 16.66
N TYR A 66 60.03 -26.26 16.50
CA TYR A 66 59.95 -25.24 15.42
C TYR A 66 58.61 -24.53 15.10
N GLY A 67 58.67 -23.18 15.08
CA GLY A 67 57.65 -22.29 14.48
C GLY A 67 57.26 -21.12 15.40
N ALA A 68 57.52 -19.87 15.00
CA ALA A 68 57.31 -18.69 15.86
C ALA A 68 56.64 -17.51 15.12
N PRO A 69 55.44 -17.06 15.59
CA PRO A 69 54.87 -15.75 15.26
C PRO A 69 55.05 -14.73 16.42
N PRO A 70 55.11 -13.40 16.13
CA PRO A 70 55.23 -12.36 17.15
C PRO A 70 53.88 -11.99 17.86
N PRO A 71 53.93 -11.34 19.05
CA PRO A 71 52.78 -11.15 19.96
C PRO A 71 51.92 -9.86 19.71
N PRO A 72 50.75 -9.72 20.38
CA PRO A 72 49.76 -8.66 20.11
C PRO A 72 49.97 -7.31 20.85
N GLN A 73 49.08 -6.35 20.55
CA GLN A 73 49.09 -4.95 21.00
C GLN A 73 48.65 -4.70 22.46
N PRO A 74 49.12 -3.61 23.08
CA PRO A 74 48.38 -2.80 24.07
C PRO A 74 47.76 -1.55 23.42
N GLY A 75 46.75 -0.94 24.06
CA GLY A 75 45.96 0.16 23.46
C GLY A 75 45.89 1.48 24.26
N TYR A 76 45.43 2.53 23.56
CA TYR A 76 44.83 3.80 24.01
C TYR A 76 45.29 4.48 25.33
N GLY A 77 45.77 5.73 25.20
CA GLY A 77 45.82 6.69 26.31
C GLY A 77 46.01 8.14 25.88
N GLY A 78 45.14 9.04 26.38
CA GLY A 78 45.39 10.48 26.63
C GLY A 78 45.80 11.41 25.46
N TYR A 79 44.90 12.33 25.07
CA TYR A 79 45.28 13.54 24.33
C TYR A 79 45.88 14.59 25.27
N GLY A 80 46.95 15.26 24.81
CA GLY A 80 47.50 16.50 25.38
C GLY A 80 47.57 17.62 24.32
N PRO A 81 47.61 18.90 24.70
CA PRO A 81 47.60 20.02 23.77
C PRO A 81 48.95 20.23 23.05
N PRO A 82 48.95 20.66 21.78
CA PRO A 82 50.18 20.89 21.01
C PRO A 82 50.87 22.25 21.32
N PRO A 83 52.20 22.36 21.14
CA PRO A 83 52.95 23.61 21.34
C PRO A 83 52.84 24.59 20.16
N PRO A 84 53.12 25.89 20.36
CA PRO A 84 52.97 26.94 19.34
C PRO A 84 54.14 26.98 18.33
N GLY A 85 53.80 27.21 17.07
CA GLY A 85 54.67 26.94 15.91
C GLY A 85 55.65 28.01 15.44
N GLN A 86 56.27 27.69 14.30
CA GLN A 86 56.96 28.57 13.34
C GLN A 86 56.84 27.91 11.93
N PRO A 87 57.00 28.66 10.83
CA PRO A 87 56.25 28.39 9.61
C PRO A 87 56.94 27.45 8.61
N TYR A 88 56.13 26.62 7.94
CA TYR A 88 56.53 25.95 6.70
C TYR A 88 55.70 26.51 5.53
N ALA A 89 56.38 26.92 4.46
CA ALA A 89 55.71 27.45 3.27
C ALA A 89 55.11 26.29 2.46
N GLY A 90 53.80 26.33 2.24
CA GLY A 90 53.07 25.23 1.61
C GLY A 90 51.60 25.24 2.00
N SER A 91 50.87 26.29 1.62
CA SER A 91 49.43 26.41 1.85
C SER A 91 48.66 25.46 0.95
N TYR A 92 48.72 24.17 1.25
CA TYR A 92 47.75 23.19 0.80
C TYR A 92 46.41 23.51 1.47
N SER A 93 45.67 24.45 0.89
CA SER A 93 44.22 24.50 1.06
C SER A 93 43.70 23.08 0.85
N ALA A 94 42.88 22.58 1.77
CA ALA A 94 42.21 21.31 1.56
C ALA A 94 41.54 21.33 0.18
N PRO A 95 41.65 20.27 -0.65
CA PRO A 95 40.95 20.23 -1.92
C PRO A 95 39.47 20.50 -1.63
N PRO A 96 38.84 21.48 -2.30
CA PRO A 96 37.46 21.84 -1.99
C PRO A 96 36.60 20.58 -2.11
N ALA A 97 35.77 20.32 -1.09
CA ALA A 97 34.89 19.16 -1.08
C ALA A 97 34.14 19.10 -2.42
N PRO A 98 34.08 17.92 -3.07
CA PRO A 98 33.73 17.80 -4.48
C PRO A 98 32.40 18.50 -4.73
N THR A 99 32.49 19.67 -5.39
CA THR A 99 31.41 20.64 -5.34
C THR A 99 30.36 20.25 -6.38
N TYR A 100 29.55 19.26 -6.01
CA TYR A 100 28.26 18.99 -6.64
C TYR A 100 27.57 20.34 -6.81
N GLY A 101 27.40 20.76 -8.06
CA GLY A 101 27.27 22.16 -8.41
C GLY A 101 26.08 22.80 -7.70
N GLN A 102 26.37 23.55 -6.63
CA GLN A 102 25.38 24.40 -5.98
C GLN A 102 24.80 25.31 -7.07
N PRO A 103 23.51 25.17 -7.41
CA PRO A 103 22.90 26.00 -8.44
C PRO A 103 23.06 27.44 -7.99
N MET A 104 23.59 28.32 -8.85
CA MET A 104 23.87 29.71 -8.45
C MET A 104 22.55 30.42 -8.15
N VAL A 105 22.17 30.42 -6.88
CA VAL A 105 20.88 30.92 -6.40
C VAL A 105 20.76 32.39 -6.79
N ASN A 106 19.80 32.70 -7.65
CA ASN A 106 19.65 34.03 -8.25
C ASN A 106 19.26 35.06 -7.17
N PRO A 107 20.15 36.00 -6.78
CA PRO A 107 19.88 36.90 -5.65
C PRO A 107 18.68 37.83 -5.90
N ALA A 108 18.42 38.21 -7.15
CA ALA A 108 17.27 39.03 -7.49
C ALA A 108 15.94 38.26 -7.36
N LEU A 109 15.96 36.93 -7.60
CA LEU A 109 14.81 36.06 -7.39
C LEU A 109 14.56 35.81 -5.90
N VAL A 110 15.64 35.66 -5.11
CA VAL A 110 15.55 35.59 -3.64
C VAL A 110 14.92 36.87 -3.08
N ASP A 111 15.39 38.05 -3.51
CA ASP A 111 14.81 39.34 -3.09
C ASP A 111 13.34 39.49 -3.50
N GLN A 112 12.97 39.00 -4.69
CA GLN A 112 11.59 38.98 -5.18
C GLN A 112 10.71 38.07 -4.34
N ASP A 113 11.18 36.86 -3.99
CA ASP A 113 10.43 35.89 -3.19
C ASP A 113 10.27 36.37 -1.74
N CYS A 114 11.31 36.95 -1.14
CA CYS A 114 11.22 37.58 0.18
C CYS A 114 10.14 38.68 0.21
N GLN A 115 10.05 39.50 -0.85
CA GLN A 115 9.02 40.53 -0.98
C GLN A 115 7.62 39.95 -1.24
N ALA A 116 7.52 38.90 -2.06
CA ALA A 116 6.25 38.25 -2.37
C ALA A 116 5.64 37.58 -1.13
N ILE A 117 6.45 36.84 -0.35
CA ILE A 117 6.03 36.23 0.91
C ILE A 117 5.65 37.32 1.92
N HIS A 118 6.48 38.37 2.08
CA HIS A 118 6.14 39.49 2.97
C HIS A 118 4.83 40.20 2.59
N LYS A 119 4.50 40.25 1.30
CA LYS A 119 3.24 40.82 0.80
C LYS A 119 2.04 39.88 1.04
N ALA A 120 2.22 38.56 0.85
CA ALA A 120 1.18 37.57 1.06
C ALA A 120 0.75 37.48 2.54
N CYS A 121 1.71 37.62 3.45
CA CYS A 121 1.54 37.66 4.90
C CYS A 121 1.38 39.09 5.46
N LYS A 122 0.66 39.98 4.75
CA LYS A 122 0.45 41.37 5.18
C LYS A 122 -1.00 41.83 5.01
N GLY A 123 -1.76 41.73 6.10
CA GLY A 123 -3.09 42.29 6.17
C GLY A 123 -3.86 41.75 7.37
N PHE A 124 -5.15 41.48 7.14
CA PHE A 124 -5.95 40.62 8.00
C PHE A 124 -6.18 39.31 7.24
N GLY A 125 -5.53 38.24 7.69
CA GLY A 125 -5.44 36.98 6.93
C GLY A 125 -4.37 37.00 5.82
N THR A 126 -4.19 35.83 5.21
CA THR A 126 -3.03 35.48 4.37
C THR A 126 -3.46 35.23 2.92
N ASP A 127 -2.70 35.72 1.95
CA ASP A 127 -2.84 35.31 0.55
C ASP A 127 -2.16 33.94 0.35
N GLU A 128 -2.86 32.88 0.77
CA GLU A 128 -2.36 31.50 0.71
C GLU A 128 -1.97 31.10 -0.72
N LYS A 129 -2.66 31.62 -1.74
CA LYS A 129 -2.36 31.34 -3.16
C LYS A 129 -1.05 31.99 -3.58
N ALA A 130 -0.83 33.27 -3.26
CA ALA A 130 0.45 33.92 -3.53
C ALA A 130 1.61 33.27 -2.73
N LEU A 131 1.35 32.78 -1.52
CA LEU A 131 2.34 32.04 -0.72
C LEU A 131 2.72 30.71 -1.38
N ILE A 132 1.73 29.88 -1.76
CA ILE A 132 1.93 28.59 -2.46
C ILE A 132 2.68 28.78 -3.78
N GLU A 133 2.28 29.76 -4.59
CA GLU A 133 2.87 30.06 -5.91
C GLU A 133 4.38 30.39 -5.84
N VAL A 134 4.86 30.87 -4.68
CA VAL A 134 6.28 31.08 -4.38
C VAL A 134 6.91 29.82 -3.80
N ILE A 135 6.49 29.38 -2.62
CA ILE A 135 7.25 28.36 -1.86
C ILE A 135 7.17 26.97 -2.49
N GLY A 136 6.07 26.64 -3.18
CA GLY A 136 5.88 25.37 -3.88
C GLY A 136 6.68 25.21 -5.17
N ARG A 137 7.50 26.22 -5.55
CA ARG A 137 8.29 26.24 -6.80
C ARG A 137 9.79 26.41 -6.60
N ARG A 138 10.30 26.26 -5.38
CA ARG A 138 11.72 26.45 -5.05
C ARG A 138 12.33 25.17 -4.52
N ASP A 139 13.59 24.94 -4.85
CA ASP A 139 14.37 23.87 -4.24
C ASP A 139 14.89 24.32 -2.85
N PRO A 140 15.33 23.38 -1.98
CA PRO A 140 15.76 23.73 -0.63
C PRO A 140 16.99 24.65 -0.55
N ASN A 141 17.87 24.69 -1.55
CA ASN A 141 19.03 25.60 -1.55
C ASN A 141 18.58 27.05 -1.83
N HIS A 142 17.61 27.23 -2.73
CA HIS A 142 16.96 28.53 -2.93
C HIS A 142 16.17 28.95 -1.69
N MET A 143 15.42 28.04 -1.06
CA MET A 143 14.68 28.35 0.16
C MET A 143 15.57 28.66 1.38
N GLN A 144 16.77 28.05 1.47
CA GLN A 144 17.80 28.47 2.43
C GLN A 144 18.18 29.95 2.24
N ALA A 145 18.44 30.36 1.00
CA ALA A 145 18.78 31.75 0.69
C ALA A 145 17.61 32.71 1.00
N VAL A 146 16.37 32.31 0.70
CA VAL A 146 15.16 33.08 1.04
C VAL A 146 14.98 33.20 2.56
N HIS A 147 15.22 32.14 3.33
CA HIS A 147 15.19 32.17 4.80
C HIS A 147 16.18 33.20 5.37
N ASP A 148 17.44 33.12 4.96
CA ASP A 148 18.50 33.98 5.50
C ASP A 148 18.35 35.43 5.02
N ARG A 149 17.97 35.63 3.75
CA ARG A 149 17.72 36.96 3.20
C ARG A 149 16.48 37.63 3.79
N TYR A 150 15.40 36.88 4.04
CA TYR A 150 14.20 37.42 4.68
C TYR A 150 14.52 37.98 6.07
N ARG A 151 15.35 37.27 6.86
CA ARG A 151 15.85 37.76 8.14
C ARG A 151 16.67 39.05 8.00
N GLY A 152 17.50 39.14 6.96
CA GLY A 152 18.27 40.35 6.65
C GLY A 152 17.43 41.55 6.18
N MET A 153 16.35 41.31 5.43
CA MET A 153 15.47 42.37 4.89
C MET A 153 14.46 42.91 5.92
N TYR A 154 13.93 42.03 6.79
CA TYR A 154 12.79 42.36 7.65
C TYR A 154 13.06 42.23 9.16
N GLY A 155 14.25 41.75 9.56
CA GLY A 155 14.62 41.55 10.97
C GLY A 155 13.82 40.45 11.69
N LYS A 156 13.03 39.66 10.96
CA LYS A 156 12.10 38.64 11.48
C LYS A 156 12.48 37.24 10.97
N SER A 157 12.11 36.20 11.73
CA SER A 157 12.20 34.82 11.26
C SER A 157 11.13 34.55 10.20
N LEU A 158 11.52 33.95 9.07
CA LEU A 158 10.59 33.50 8.03
C LEU A 158 9.73 32.34 8.55
N VAL A 159 10.32 31.38 9.24
CA VAL A 159 9.61 30.24 9.85
C VAL A 159 8.53 30.72 10.82
N HIS A 160 8.86 31.68 11.69
CA HIS A 160 7.88 32.24 12.64
C HIS A 160 6.76 33.01 11.93
N LEU A 161 7.05 33.73 10.84
CA LEU A 161 6.00 34.39 10.06
C LEU A 161 4.98 33.37 9.55
N ILE A 162 5.45 32.30 8.88
CA ILE A 162 4.54 31.28 8.36
C ILE A 162 3.78 30.59 9.50
N GLN A 163 4.42 30.31 10.64
CA GLN A 163 3.78 29.76 11.84
C GLN A 163 2.69 30.67 12.45
N SER A 164 2.76 32.00 12.30
CA SER A 164 1.72 32.92 12.81
C SER A 164 0.62 33.21 11.80
N GLU A 165 0.88 33.00 10.50
CA GLU A 165 0.00 33.38 9.39
C GLU A 165 -0.70 32.16 8.73
N THR A 166 -0.40 30.94 9.18
CA THR A 166 -0.97 29.69 8.65
C THR A 166 -1.26 28.70 9.79
N SER A 167 -2.07 27.66 9.54
CA SER A 167 -2.42 26.66 10.56
C SER A 167 -2.75 25.29 9.95
N GLY A 168 -2.91 24.27 10.80
CA GLY A 168 -3.22 22.90 10.39
C GLY A 168 -2.13 22.27 9.52
N ASP A 169 -2.53 21.35 8.65
CA ASP A 169 -1.64 20.62 7.76
C ASP A 169 -1.01 21.52 6.69
N PHE A 170 -1.77 22.50 6.18
CA PHE A 170 -1.24 23.52 5.27
C PHE A 170 -0.12 24.32 5.93
N GLY A 171 -0.31 24.81 7.16
CA GLY A 171 0.73 25.52 7.88
C GLY A 171 1.93 24.65 8.20
N SER A 172 1.71 23.39 8.56
CA SER A 172 2.78 22.40 8.78
C SER A 172 3.61 22.17 7.51
N ALA A 173 2.96 22.08 6.34
CA ALA A 173 3.62 21.95 5.05
C ALA A 173 4.36 23.20 4.61
N ALA A 174 3.74 24.38 4.75
CA ALA A 174 4.36 25.66 4.44
C ALA A 174 5.60 25.92 5.32
N VAL A 175 5.53 25.59 6.61
CA VAL A 175 6.66 25.63 7.55
C VAL A 175 7.78 24.69 7.12
N GLY A 176 7.46 23.45 6.71
CA GLY A 176 8.45 22.53 6.15
C GLY A 176 9.19 23.11 4.94
N CYS A 177 8.46 23.70 3.99
CA CYS A 177 9.02 24.27 2.77
C CYS A 177 9.89 25.53 2.99
N VAL A 178 9.65 26.32 4.05
CA VAL A 178 10.47 27.52 4.37
C VAL A 178 11.56 27.28 5.42
N THR A 179 11.67 26.06 5.98
CA THR A 179 12.69 25.72 6.97
C THR A 179 13.95 25.19 6.26
N PRO A 180 15.16 25.67 6.61
CA PRO A 180 16.43 25.05 6.25
C PRO A 180 16.40 23.52 6.31
N LEU A 181 16.64 22.82 5.20
CA LEU A 181 16.38 21.38 5.07
C LEU A 181 17.03 20.55 6.19
N ILE A 182 18.31 20.78 6.46
CA ILE A 182 19.05 20.06 7.50
C ILE A 182 18.48 20.35 8.91
N THR A 183 17.95 21.55 9.16
CA THR A 183 17.26 21.88 10.43
C THR A 183 15.89 21.22 10.51
N TYR A 184 15.16 21.15 9.40
CA TYR A 184 13.88 20.45 9.31
C TYR A 184 14.07 18.94 9.60
N GLU A 185 15.02 18.29 8.92
CA GLU A 185 15.36 16.88 9.13
C GLU A 185 15.87 16.59 10.56
N VAL A 186 16.73 17.45 11.11
CA VAL A 186 17.19 17.35 12.51
C VAL A 186 16.03 17.41 13.51
N ASN A 187 15.08 18.34 13.30
CA ASN A 187 13.88 18.44 14.15
C ASN A 187 12.95 17.23 14.00
N LEU A 188 12.80 16.71 12.78
CA LEU A 188 11.99 15.51 12.50
C LEU A 188 12.57 14.25 13.16
N LEU A 189 13.89 14.05 13.08
CA LEU A 189 14.59 12.96 13.77
C LEU A 189 14.45 13.06 15.29
N HIS A 190 14.51 14.29 15.84
CA HIS A 190 14.31 14.50 17.27
C HIS A 190 12.88 14.14 17.70
N ALA A 191 11.87 14.65 16.98
CA ALA A 191 10.46 14.36 17.25
C ALA A 191 10.14 12.87 17.09
N ALA A 192 10.72 12.20 16.08
CA ALA A 192 10.57 10.75 15.86
C ALA A 192 11.09 9.88 17.01
N CYS A 193 11.94 10.42 17.89
CA CYS A 193 12.53 9.72 19.04
C CYS A 193 12.16 10.34 20.40
N HIS A 194 11.21 11.29 20.46
CA HIS A 194 10.80 11.94 21.71
C HIS A 194 9.27 11.91 21.84
N GLY A 195 8.75 10.76 22.26
CA GLY A 195 7.33 10.53 22.49
C GLY A 195 7.05 9.22 23.23
N ALA A 196 5.81 8.76 23.18
CA ALA A 196 5.43 7.42 23.62
C ALA A 196 5.56 6.45 22.44
N GLY A 197 6.75 5.85 22.28
CA GLY A 197 7.15 5.12 21.09
C GLY A 197 7.97 5.98 20.12
N THR A 198 8.29 5.39 18.97
CA THR A 198 9.21 5.94 17.95
C THR A 198 8.48 6.00 16.59
N ASP A 199 8.92 6.87 15.67
CA ASP A 199 8.46 6.85 14.26
C ASP A 199 9.58 6.28 13.36
N GLU A 200 9.67 4.95 13.30
CA GLU A 200 10.59 4.22 12.43
C GLU A 200 10.39 4.55 10.95
N SER A 201 9.23 5.09 10.56
CA SER A 201 9.02 5.56 9.19
C SER A 201 9.72 6.89 8.93
N CYS A 202 9.67 7.84 9.86
CA CYS A 202 10.46 9.07 9.79
C CYS A 202 11.97 8.76 9.73
N LEU A 203 12.45 7.85 10.58
CA LEU A 203 13.85 7.41 10.57
C LEU A 203 14.24 6.75 9.24
N ARG A 204 13.37 5.89 8.69
CA ARG A 204 13.53 5.26 7.37
C ARG A 204 13.59 6.31 6.25
N GLU A 205 12.68 7.27 6.25
CA GLU A 205 12.54 8.33 5.25
C GLU A 205 13.75 9.27 5.20
N ILE A 206 14.38 9.55 6.35
CA ILE A 206 15.49 10.50 6.44
C ILE A 206 16.86 9.81 6.28
N LEU A 207 17.06 8.61 6.82
CA LEU A 207 18.39 7.98 6.96
C LEU A 207 18.75 6.98 5.86
N ILE A 208 17.79 6.48 5.08
CA ILE A 208 18.08 5.59 3.93
C ILE A 208 18.52 6.42 2.72
N ASN A 209 19.37 5.82 1.89
CA ASN A 209 19.89 6.38 0.63
C ASN A 209 20.74 7.67 0.73
N ARG A 210 21.08 8.13 1.96
CA ARG A 210 22.02 9.23 2.18
C ARG A 210 23.45 8.86 1.83
N THR A 211 24.19 9.85 1.34
CA THR A 211 25.65 9.81 1.21
C THR A 211 26.35 9.90 2.57
N ASN A 212 27.61 9.51 2.62
CA ASN A 212 28.45 9.64 3.81
C ASN A 212 28.54 11.10 4.29
N ALA A 213 28.67 12.04 3.34
CA ALA A 213 28.74 13.47 3.61
C ALA A 213 27.47 14.02 4.26
N GLU A 214 26.29 13.62 3.76
CA GLU A 214 25.00 13.99 4.38
C GLU A 214 24.86 13.42 5.79
N ILE A 215 25.19 12.14 6.01
CA ILE A 215 25.13 11.52 7.34
C ILE A 215 26.04 12.25 8.34
N HIS A 216 27.24 12.65 7.95
CA HIS A 216 28.13 13.43 8.81
C HIS A 216 27.60 14.84 9.08
N ALA A 217 27.06 15.54 8.07
CA ALA A 217 26.44 16.85 8.25
C ALA A 217 25.23 16.77 9.20
N LEU A 218 24.36 15.79 9.00
CA LEU A 218 23.15 15.53 9.79
C LEU A 218 23.48 15.21 11.26
N LYS A 219 24.49 14.35 11.51
CA LYS A 219 24.99 14.09 12.88
C LYS A 219 25.55 15.37 13.53
N GLY A 220 26.29 16.18 12.78
CA GLY A 220 26.86 17.44 13.27
C GLY A 220 25.78 18.48 13.61
N ALA A 221 24.80 18.66 12.73
CA ALA A 221 23.68 19.58 12.94
C ALA A 221 22.77 19.14 14.11
N TYR A 222 22.51 17.84 14.26
CA TYR A 222 21.75 17.31 15.39
C TYR A 222 22.47 17.56 16.73
N GLN A 223 23.78 17.28 16.79
CA GLN A 223 24.60 17.57 17.97
C GLN A 223 24.66 19.08 18.28
N ALA A 224 24.71 19.95 17.27
CA ALA A 224 24.69 21.40 17.47
C ALA A 224 23.33 21.93 17.94
N THR A 225 22.22 21.31 17.51
CA THR A 225 20.86 21.76 17.82
C THR A 225 20.38 21.27 19.20
N PHE A 226 20.63 20.00 19.54
CA PHE A 226 20.09 19.37 20.75
C PHE A 226 21.15 19.07 21.83
N ASN A 227 22.43 19.33 21.56
CA ASN A 227 23.56 18.96 22.42
C ASN A 227 23.61 17.45 22.77
N GLN A 228 23.09 16.61 21.88
CA GLN A 228 23.05 15.15 22.03
C GLN A 228 23.53 14.47 20.75
N SER A 229 24.15 13.30 20.86
CA SER A 229 24.50 12.50 19.69
C SER A 229 23.28 11.79 19.13
N LEU A 230 22.98 12.01 17.85
CA LEU A 230 21.89 11.32 17.12
C LEU A 230 21.99 9.79 17.25
N GLU A 231 23.22 9.26 17.24
CA GLU A 231 23.46 7.82 17.40
C GLU A 231 23.14 7.32 18.82
N HIS A 232 23.35 8.16 19.84
CA HIS A 232 22.94 7.86 21.22
C HIS A 232 21.41 7.96 21.37
N THR A 233 20.75 8.91 20.72
CA THR A 233 19.28 8.97 20.66
C THR A 233 18.73 7.67 20.05
N LEU A 234 19.17 7.27 18.86
CA LEU A 234 18.67 6.04 18.23
C LEU A 234 18.94 4.77 19.07
N LYS A 235 20.08 4.68 19.76
CA LYS A 235 20.41 3.57 20.68
C LYS A 235 19.59 3.56 21.99
N ARG A 236 18.86 4.63 22.30
CA ARG A 236 17.96 4.73 23.45
C ARG A 236 16.53 4.35 23.07
N ASP A 237 16.10 4.79 21.88
CA ASP A 237 14.68 4.80 21.47
C ASP A 237 14.33 3.74 20.41
N LEU A 238 15.33 2.97 19.95
CA LEU A 238 15.15 1.73 19.17
C LEU A 238 15.73 0.53 19.94
N SER A 239 15.49 -0.68 19.43
CA SER A 239 16.19 -1.88 19.90
C SER A 239 16.43 -2.90 18.77
N GLY A 240 17.32 -3.86 19.04
CA GLY A 240 17.47 -5.07 18.23
C GLY A 240 18.00 -4.81 16.82
N HIS A 241 17.43 -5.47 15.82
CA HIS A 241 17.97 -5.42 14.45
C HIS A 241 17.66 -4.09 13.74
N THR A 242 16.53 -3.45 14.06
CA THR A 242 16.16 -2.11 13.58
C THR A 242 17.16 -1.06 14.05
N GLU A 243 17.49 -1.06 15.35
CA GLU A 243 18.55 -0.23 15.94
C GLU A 243 19.89 -0.47 15.23
N ARG A 244 20.32 -1.73 15.11
CA ARG A 244 21.60 -2.11 14.47
C ARG A 244 21.68 -1.66 13.01
N LEU A 245 20.58 -1.68 12.25
CA LEU A 245 20.54 -1.15 10.88
C LEU A 245 20.74 0.36 10.84
N PHE A 246 19.98 1.12 11.61
CA PHE A 246 20.09 2.59 11.61
C PHE A 246 21.43 3.07 12.19
N VAL A 247 21.97 2.40 13.21
CA VAL A 247 23.33 2.65 13.74
C VAL A 247 24.40 2.36 12.68
N ALA A 248 24.24 1.31 11.86
CA ALA A 248 25.16 1.02 10.76
C ALA A 248 25.11 2.08 9.66
N LEU A 249 23.92 2.55 9.27
CA LEU A 249 23.76 3.67 8.33
C LEU A 249 24.37 4.98 8.88
N LEU A 250 24.15 5.26 10.17
CA LEU A 250 24.73 6.42 10.87
C LEU A 250 26.26 6.37 11.01
N GLN A 251 26.97 5.31 10.61
CA GLN A 251 28.43 5.37 10.58
C GLN A 251 28.94 6.35 9.50
N GLY A 252 28.22 6.52 8.38
CA GLY A 252 28.68 7.36 7.27
C GLY A 252 29.92 6.81 6.58
N THR A 253 30.04 5.48 6.50
CA THR A 253 31.20 4.78 5.93
C THR A 253 30.79 3.75 4.87
N ARG A 254 29.79 4.06 4.06
CA ARG A 254 29.43 3.24 2.88
C ARG A 254 30.52 3.40 1.82
N ASP A 255 30.83 2.32 1.10
CA ASP A 255 31.63 2.39 -0.12
C ASP A 255 30.90 3.22 -1.18
N GLU A 256 31.47 4.36 -1.58
CA GLU A 256 30.92 5.24 -2.62
C GLU A 256 31.63 5.03 -3.99
N TYR A 257 32.41 3.96 -4.15
CA TYR A 257 33.11 3.66 -5.40
C TYR A 257 32.15 3.17 -6.49
N ASN A 258 32.17 3.87 -7.64
CA ASN A 258 31.20 3.69 -8.72
C ASN A 258 31.48 2.51 -9.67
N GLN A 259 32.49 1.67 -9.39
CA GLN A 259 32.76 0.44 -10.14
C GLN A 259 32.29 -0.77 -9.33
N VAL A 260 31.82 -1.82 -10.01
CA VAL A 260 31.43 -3.10 -9.38
C VAL A 260 32.68 -3.94 -9.15
N PRO A 261 33.09 -4.25 -7.91
CA PRO A 261 34.25 -5.10 -7.64
C PRO A 261 33.94 -6.59 -7.82
N ALA A 262 34.98 -7.43 -7.90
CA ALA A 262 34.86 -8.85 -8.24
C ALA A 262 34.14 -9.72 -7.17
N ASN A 263 33.87 -9.20 -5.97
CA ASN A 263 33.31 -9.96 -4.84
C ASN A 263 31.78 -10.12 -4.88
N VAL A 264 31.09 -9.72 -5.95
CA VAL A 264 29.62 -9.86 -6.10
C VAL A 264 29.14 -11.27 -5.74
N GLN A 265 29.76 -12.31 -6.33
CA GLN A 265 29.37 -13.71 -6.08
C GLN A 265 29.63 -14.15 -4.63
N GLN A 266 30.61 -13.56 -3.94
CA GLN A 266 30.87 -13.84 -2.54
C GLN A 266 29.77 -13.26 -1.64
N ASP A 267 29.33 -12.01 -1.89
CA ASP A 267 28.23 -11.43 -1.12
C ASP A 267 26.89 -12.12 -1.45
N VAL A 268 26.65 -12.57 -2.69
CA VAL A 268 25.47 -13.38 -3.07
C VAL A 268 25.38 -14.67 -2.25
N GLU A 269 26.42 -15.52 -2.28
CA GLU A 269 26.44 -16.77 -1.50
C GLU A 269 26.47 -16.51 0.01
N THR A 270 27.02 -15.37 0.46
CA THR A 270 26.94 -14.96 1.88
C THR A 270 25.48 -14.67 2.28
N LEU A 271 24.74 -13.91 1.47
CA LEU A 271 23.33 -13.61 1.71
C LEU A 271 22.45 -14.87 1.59
N TYR A 272 22.77 -15.78 0.66
CA TYR A 272 22.06 -17.06 0.54
C TYR A 272 22.27 -17.96 1.76
N ARG A 273 23.51 -18.02 2.30
CA ARG A 273 23.81 -18.65 3.61
C ARG A 273 23.21 -17.92 4.81
N ALA A 274 22.95 -16.62 4.69
CA ALA A 274 22.40 -15.80 5.76
C ALA A 274 20.91 -16.10 5.97
N GLY A 275 20.13 -16.22 4.90
CA GLY A 275 18.71 -16.60 4.95
C GLY A 275 18.48 -18.06 4.54
N ALA A 276 17.92 -18.24 3.34
CA ALA A 276 17.34 -19.48 2.78
C ALA A 276 18.09 -20.82 2.94
N LYS A 277 19.36 -20.85 3.36
CA LYS A 277 20.15 -22.07 3.65
C LYS A 277 20.13 -22.49 5.14
N ARG A 278 19.46 -21.77 6.03
CA ARG A 278 19.35 -22.09 7.47
C ARG A 278 17.90 -22.00 7.98
N ILE A 279 17.69 -22.31 9.26
CA ILE A 279 16.43 -22.02 9.99
C ILE A 279 16.67 -20.74 10.80
N GLY A 280 15.84 -19.73 10.61
CA GLY A 280 16.10 -18.34 11.04
C GLY A 280 16.98 -17.58 10.04
N THR A 281 17.45 -16.40 10.43
CA THR A 281 18.14 -15.45 9.53
C THR A 281 19.45 -14.98 10.16
N ASP A 282 20.42 -14.54 9.34
CA ASP A 282 21.62 -13.81 9.79
C ASP A 282 21.43 -12.32 9.51
N GLU A 283 20.67 -11.65 10.37
CA GLU A 283 20.38 -10.22 10.20
C GLU A 283 21.68 -9.40 10.27
N SER A 284 22.70 -9.90 10.96
CA SER A 284 24.03 -9.30 11.03
C SER A 284 24.68 -9.18 9.65
N GLU A 285 24.68 -10.26 8.86
CA GLU A 285 25.27 -10.26 7.52
C GLU A 285 24.43 -9.47 6.50
N PHE A 286 23.09 -9.54 6.58
CA PHE A 286 22.21 -8.68 5.78
C PHE A 286 22.46 -7.20 6.06
N ILE A 287 22.44 -6.78 7.33
CA ILE A 287 22.72 -5.39 7.73
C ILE A 287 24.13 -4.99 7.28
N ARG A 288 25.15 -5.82 7.52
CA ARG A 288 26.55 -5.55 7.14
C ARG A 288 26.68 -5.29 5.64
N ILE A 289 26.13 -6.14 4.78
CA ILE A 289 26.26 -6.01 3.32
C ILE A 289 25.43 -4.81 2.81
N LEU A 290 24.17 -4.70 3.23
CA LEU A 290 23.24 -3.67 2.72
C LEU A 290 23.59 -2.25 3.18
N SER A 291 24.21 -2.08 4.36
CA SER A 291 24.68 -0.77 4.84
C SER A 291 26.03 -0.33 4.27
N SER A 292 26.96 -1.26 4.01
CA SER A 292 28.36 -0.90 3.69
C SER A 292 28.75 -0.90 2.22
N ARG A 293 28.08 -1.66 1.35
CA ARG A 293 28.48 -1.78 -0.08
C ARG A 293 28.00 -0.61 -0.94
N SER A 294 28.68 -0.37 -2.06
CA SER A 294 28.28 0.65 -3.03
C SER A 294 26.97 0.30 -3.74
N ILE A 295 26.23 1.33 -4.16
CA ILE A 295 24.94 1.17 -4.86
C ILE A 295 25.08 0.36 -6.16
N PRO A 296 26.13 0.55 -7.01
CA PRO A 296 26.37 -0.31 -8.16
C PRO A 296 26.65 -1.77 -7.78
N HIS A 297 27.41 -2.02 -6.70
CA HIS A 297 27.69 -3.37 -6.23
C HIS A 297 26.42 -4.08 -5.73
N LEU A 298 25.59 -3.40 -4.93
CA LEU A 298 24.34 -3.99 -4.44
C LEU A 298 23.37 -4.31 -5.58
N ARG A 299 23.26 -3.46 -6.60
CA ARG A 299 22.50 -3.78 -7.83
C ARG A 299 23.01 -5.06 -8.51
N ALA A 300 24.33 -5.21 -8.65
CA ALA A 300 24.93 -6.41 -9.23
C ALA A 300 24.69 -7.66 -8.36
N VAL A 301 24.76 -7.53 -7.03
CA VAL A 301 24.43 -8.61 -6.07
C VAL A 301 22.97 -9.04 -6.20
N PHE A 302 22.01 -8.11 -6.25
CA PHE A 302 20.59 -8.47 -6.36
C PHE A 302 20.27 -9.16 -7.69
N GLN A 303 20.86 -8.69 -8.80
CA GLN A 303 20.74 -9.33 -10.12
C GLN A 303 21.35 -10.74 -10.14
N ALA A 304 22.57 -10.90 -9.61
CA ALA A 304 23.25 -12.19 -9.54
C ALA A 304 22.52 -13.18 -8.61
N TYR A 305 21.99 -12.72 -7.47
CA TYR A 305 21.15 -13.52 -6.57
C TYR A 305 19.87 -13.99 -7.27
N GLY A 306 19.18 -13.10 -7.98
CA GLY A 306 17.98 -13.43 -8.76
C GLY A 306 18.25 -14.47 -9.85
N ALA A 307 19.40 -14.38 -10.52
CA ALA A 307 19.84 -15.35 -11.53
C ALA A 307 20.21 -16.72 -10.92
N ALA A 308 20.89 -16.74 -9.77
CA ALA A 308 21.39 -17.97 -9.13
C ALA A 308 20.32 -18.72 -8.31
N HIS A 309 19.33 -18.01 -7.77
CA HIS A 309 18.35 -18.56 -6.81
C HIS A 309 16.88 -18.35 -7.22
N HIS A 310 16.62 -17.81 -8.42
CA HIS A 310 15.29 -17.63 -9.03
C HIS A 310 14.27 -16.86 -8.17
N LYS A 311 14.75 -15.95 -7.31
CA LYS A 311 13.95 -15.19 -6.34
C LYS A 311 14.42 -13.73 -6.31
N ARG A 312 13.51 -12.77 -6.47
CA ARG A 312 13.84 -11.34 -6.37
C ARG A 312 14.34 -11.02 -4.96
N PHE A 313 15.29 -10.10 -4.84
CA PHE A 313 15.88 -9.79 -3.54
C PHE A 313 14.88 -9.13 -2.57
N GLU A 314 13.94 -8.32 -3.08
CA GLU A 314 12.75 -7.87 -2.34
C GLU A 314 12.01 -9.03 -1.63
N ASP A 315 11.82 -10.15 -2.33
CA ASP A 315 11.00 -11.27 -1.87
C ASP A 315 11.81 -12.24 -0.99
N VAL A 316 13.14 -12.07 -0.93
CA VAL A 316 13.99 -12.59 0.15
C VAL A 316 13.70 -11.80 1.42
N ILE A 317 13.80 -10.46 1.40
CA ILE A 317 13.55 -9.65 2.60
C ILE A 317 12.18 -9.95 3.24
N LYS A 318 11.12 -10.06 2.42
CA LYS A 318 9.75 -10.38 2.87
C LYS A 318 9.55 -11.80 3.43
N SER A 319 10.50 -12.72 3.27
CA SER A 319 10.42 -14.08 3.84
C SER A 319 11.38 -14.31 5.01
N GLU A 320 12.51 -13.60 5.04
CA GLU A 320 13.52 -13.75 6.11
C GLU A 320 13.32 -12.77 7.28
N PHE A 321 12.52 -11.70 7.10
CA PHE A 321 12.32 -10.63 8.10
C PHE A 321 10.83 -10.34 8.31
N SER A 322 10.50 -9.66 9.41
CA SER A 322 9.18 -9.05 9.64
C SER A 322 9.30 -7.74 10.44
N GLY A 323 8.24 -6.93 10.43
CA GLY A 323 8.17 -5.68 11.21
C GLY A 323 9.09 -4.57 10.68
N ASP A 324 9.55 -3.68 11.55
CA ASP A 324 10.22 -2.45 11.12
C ASP A 324 11.59 -2.67 10.46
N ILE A 325 12.28 -3.76 10.83
CA ILE A 325 13.51 -4.19 10.15
C ILE A 325 13.22 -4.68 8.72
N GLU A 326 12.14 -5.43 8.50
CA GLU A 326 11.69 -5.80 7.13
C GLU A 326 11.37 -4.53 6.33
N ALA A 327 10.55 -3.64 6.89
CA ALA A 327 10.13 -2.42 6.20
C ALA A 327 11.31 -1.47 5.90
N ALA A 328 12.33 -1.40 6.77
CA ALA A 328 13.55 -0.63 6.54
C ALA A 328 14.48 -1.29 5.51
N LEU A 329 14.75 -2.59 5.61
CA LEU A 329 15.57 -3.32 4.63
C LEU A 329 14.91 -3.32 3.24
N LEU A 330 13.59 -3.47 3.16
CA LEU A 330 12.84 -3.43 1.90
C LEU A 330 12.91 -2.04 1.25
N SER A 331 12.82 -0.97 2.03
CA SER A 331 12.97 0.41 1.54
C SER A 331 14.41 0.72 1.10
N LEU A 332 15.42 0.15 1.78
CA LEU A 332 16.82 0.20 1.35
C LEU A 332 17.02 -0.52 0.02
N VAL A 333 16.56 -1.77 -0.11
CA VAL A 333 16.66 -2.58 -1.34
C VAL A 333 16.00 -1.87 -2.52
N ARG A 334 14.80 -1.30 -2.32
CA ARG A 334 14.08 -0.57 -3.37
C ARG A 334 14.74 0.76 -3.73
N SER A 335 15.24 1.50 -2.75
CA SER A 335 16.07 2.70 -3.00
C SER A 335 17.33 2.37 -3.81
N VAL A 336 17.95 1.21 -3.55
CA VAL A 336 19.07 0.71 -4.37
C VAL A 336 18.60 0.36 -5.79
N GLU A 337 17.49 -0.36 -5.96
CA GLU A 337 16.99 -0.74 -7.30
C GLU A 337 16.54 0.50 -8.11
N ASP A 338 15.56 1.25 -7.64
CA ASP A 338 15.02 2.48 -8.24
C ASP A 338 14.56 3.48 -7.15
N PRO A 339 15.36 4.53 -6.84
CA PRO A 339 14.99 5.54 -5.84
C PRO A 339 13.68 6.27 -6.15
N ALA A 340 13.43 6.58 -7.43
CA ALA A 340 12.25 7.33 -7.84
C ALA A 340 10.99 6.48 -7.72
N HIS A 341 11.09 5.17 -7.95
CA HIS A 341 10.01 4.22 -7.68
C HIS A 341 9.73 4.11 -6.18
N GLU A 342 10.75 4.00 -5.32
CA GLU A 342 10.53 3.92 -3.86
C GLU A 342 9.93 5.21 -3.30
N VAL A 343 10.38 6.39 -3.71
CA VAL A 343 9.75 7.68 -3.33
C VAL A 343 8.29 7.72 -3.79
N ALA A 344 8.00 7.35 -5.04
CA ALA A 344 6.62 7.29 -5.55
C ALA A 344 5.75 6.27 -4.80
N HIS A 345 6.32 5.13 -4.40
CA HIS A 345 5.65 4.11 -3.59
C HIS A 345 5.41 4.59 -2.14
N GLN A 346 6.33 5.34 -1.54
CA GLN A 346 6.16 5.93 -0.20
C GLN A 346 5.15 7.08 -0.20
N LEU A 347 5.12 7.91 -1.26
CA LEU A 347 4.07 8.90 -1.49
C LEU A 347 2.70 8.23 -1.68
N HIS A 348 2.63 7.16 -2.49
CA HIS A 348 1.40 6.37 -2.62
C HIS A 348 0.96 5.78 -1.28
N LYS A 349 1.88 5.20 -0.48
CA LYS A 349 1.59 4.71 0.87
C LYS A 349 1.11 5.81 1.83
N ALA A 350 1.53 7.06 1.65
CA ALA A 350 1.05 8.18 2.44
C ALA A 350 -0.39 8.59 2.06
N MET A 351 -0.83 8.32 0.83
CA MET A 351 -2.19 8.61 0.32
C MET A 351 -3.13 7.39 0.29
N ALA A 352 -2.63 6.17 0.57
CA ALA A 352 -3.39 4.94 0.44
C ALA A 352 -4.05 4.50 1.76
N GLY A 353 -5.33 4.83 1.93
CA GLY A 353 -6.11 4.47 3.12
C GLY A 353 -7.48 5.14 3.14
N LEU A 354 -7.94 5.53 4.33
CA LEU A 354 -8.92 6.61 4.50
C LEU A 354 -8.31 7.61 5.48
N GLY A 355 -8.31 8.89 5.09
CA GLY A 355 -7.32 9.86 5.57
C GLY A 355 -6.02 9.76 4.76
N THR A 356 -5.23 10.84 4.76
CA THR A 356 -3.85 10.81 4.28
C THR A 356 -2.93 10.58 5.50
N ASN A 357 -1.63 10.48 5.29
CA ASN A 357 -0.64 10.74 6.32
C ASN A 357 0.07 12.05 5.93
N GLU A 358 -0.55 13.16 6.31
CA GLU A 358 -0.19 14.53 5.95
C GLU A 358 1.23 14.87 6.45
N SER A 359 1.60 14.37 7.64
CA SER A 359 2.96 14.39 8.16
C SER A 359 3.94 13.71 7.19
N LYS A 360 3.69 12.45 6.80
CA LYS A 360 4.55 11.70 5.87
C LYS A 360 4.61 12.33 4.47
N LEU A 361 3.50 12.85 3.95
CA LEU A 361 3.52 13.63 2.70
C LEU A 361 4.42 14.86 2.85
N THR A 362 4.30 15.62 3.94
CA THR A 362 5.12 16.81 4.17
C THR A 362 6.61 16.45 4.26
N ARG A 363 6.95 15.40 5.02
CA ARG A 363 8.33 14.88 5.14
C ARG A 363 8.91 14.40 3.82
N LEU A 364 8.10 13.81 2.94
CA LEU A 364 8.55 13.36 1.62
C LEU A 364 8.67 14.53 0.64
N LEU A 365 7.73 15.48 0.64
CA LEU A 365 7.65 16.53 -0.39
C LEU A 365 8.59 17.71 -0.15
N ALA A 366 8.81 18.14 1.10
CA ALA A 366 9.68 19.29 1.39
C ALA A 366 11.16 19.08 0.95
N PRO A 367 11.77 17.87 1.09
CA PRO A 367 13.09 17.57 0.54
C PRO A 367 13.08 17.27 -0.97
N GLU A 368 12.15 16.42 -1.43
CA GLU A 368 12.14 15.85 -2.79
C GLU A 368 11.78 16.85 -3.90
N LEU A 369 11.32 18.07 -3.57
CA LEU A 369 11.19 19.15 -4.54
C LEU A 369 12.51 19.43 -5.30
N SER A 370 13.67 19.06 -4.75
CA SER A 370 14.94 19.06 -5.49
C SER A 370 15.09 17.90 -6.49
N LEU A 371 14.89 16.66 -6.04
CA LEU A 371 15.13 15.42 -6.80
C LEU A 371 14.09 15.20 -7.91
N LEU A 372 12.81 15.46 -7.65
CA LEU A 372 11.73 15.34 -8.63
C LEU A 372 11.87 16.34 -9.80
N LEU A 373 12.45 17.52 -9.55
CA LEU A 373 12.62 18.56 -10.57
C LEU A 373 13.88 18.35 -11.45
N LEU A 374 14.95 17.78 -10.92
CA LEU A 374 16.25 17.75 -11.61
C LEU A 374 16.45 16.62 -12.64
N GLN A 375 15.67 15.52 -12.60
CA GLN A 375 15.88 14.39 -13.53
C GLN A 375 14.73 14.08 -14.50
N LYS A 376 13.48 14.49 -14.23
CA LYS A 376 12.32 14.25 -15.10
C LYS A 376 11.28 15.37 -14.98
N PRO A 377 11.11 16.28 -15.97
CA PRO A 377 10.07 17.33 -15.94
C PRO A 377 8.64 16.80 -16.17
N ARG A 378 8.34 15.55 -15.76
CA ARG A 378 7.06 14.85 -15.95
C ARG A 378 6.25 14.70 -14.66
N TYR A 379 6.81 15.02 -13.49
CA TYR A 379 6.13 14.85 -12.18
C TYR A 379 5.52 16.13 -11.62
N ILE A 380 5.88 17.31 -12.17
CA ILE A 380 5.44 18.64 -11.72
C ILE A 380 3.92 18.75 -11.47
N PRO A 381 3.01 18.21 -12.33
CA PRO A 381 1.56 18.36 -12.11
C PRO A 381 1.02 17.56 -10.91
N ILE A 382 1.71 16.48 -10.49
CA ILE A 382 1.19 15.55 -9.49
C ILE A 382 1.30 16.16 -8.09
N THR A 383 2.41 16.83 -7.79
CA THR A 383 2.65 17.45 -6.47
C THR A 383 1.68 18.62 -6.21
N MET A 384 1.36 19.42 -7.22
CA MET A 384 0.43 20.56 -7.07
C MET A 384 -1.04 20.11 -6.92
N MET A 385 -1.46 19.01 -7.56
CA MET A 385 -2.86 18.56 -7.47
C MET A 385 -3.26 17.99 -6.10
N ALA A 386 -2.30 17.57 -5.28
CA ALA A 386 -2.57 17.04 -3.94
C ALA A 386 -3.03 18.11 -2.93
N VAL A 387 -2.64 19.38 -3.13
CA VAL A 387 -2.86 20.46 -2.13
C VAL A 387 -4.20 21.18 -2.32
N ASP A 388 -4.68 21.33 -3.56
CA ASP A 388 -5.70 22.34 -3.91
C ASP A 388 -7.16 21.81 -3.98
N SER A 389 -7.46 20.57 -3.55
CA SER A 389 -8.84 20.03 -3.71
C SER A 389 -9.38 18.96 -2.75
N GLY A 390 -8.56 18.35 -1.88
CA GLY A 390 -9.06 17.35 -0.90
C GLY A 390 -9.72 16.10 -1.52
N ARG A 391 -9.27 15.66 -2.70
CA ARG A 391 -9.75 14.46 -3.41
C ARG A 391 -8.60 13.49 -3.66
N GLU A 392 -8.88 12.18 -3.64
CA GLU A 392 -7.89 11.14 -3.95
C GLU A 392 -7.26 11.36 -5.35
N VAL A 393 -5.93 11.40 -5.43
CA VAL A 393 -5.18 11.48 -6.69
C VAL A 393 -4.52 10.12 -6.98
N THR A 394 -5.03 9.40 -7.98
CA THR A 394 -4.43 8.13 -8.43
C THR A 394 -3.19 8.40 -9.30
N VAL A 395 -2.00 8.13 -8.77
CA VAL A 395 -0.73 8.25 -9.52
C VAL A 395 -0.69 7.23 -10.67
N ARG A 396 -0.41 7.70 -11.89
CA ARG A 396 -0.30 6.86 -13.10
C ARG A 396 1.15 6.64 -13.52
N SER A 397 1.48 5.42 -13.93
CA SER A 397 2.76 5.04 -14.56
C SER A 397 2.61 4.87 -16.08
N GLY A 398 2.65 5.98 -16.83
CA GLY A 398 2.60 5.94 -18.31
C GLY A 398 2.75 7.31 -18.96
N PRO A 399 3.11 7.39 -20.26
CA PRO A 399 3.28 8.66 -20.97
C PRO A 399 1.91 9.32 -21.22
N VAL A 400 1.75 10.55 -20.71
CA VAL A 400 0.56 11.38 -20.96
C VAL A 400 0.75 12.16 -22.26
N MET A 401 -0.21 12.05 -23.16
CA MET A 401 -0.42 12.98 -24.27
C MET A 401 -1.15 14.21 -23.72
N VAL A 402 -0.71 15.41 -24.10
CA VAL A 402 -1.40 16.67 -23.73
C VAL A 402 -2.40 17.00 -24.83
N GLU A 403 -3.69 16.96 -24.51
CA GLU A 403 -4.68 17.74 -25.26
C GLU A 403 -4.53 19.21 -24.84
N GLN A 404 -4.28 20.10 -25.80
CA GLN A 404 -4.31 21.53 -25.54
C GLN A 404 -5.76 22.03 -25.61
N SER A 405 -6.25 22.55 -24.50
CA SER A 405 -7.46 23.38 -24.49
C SER A 405 -7.16 24.73 -25.14
N ASP A 406 -7.27 24.81 -26.47
CA ASP A 406 -8.04 25.85 -27.17
C ASP A 406 -8.01 25.63 -28.69
N GLY A 407 -9.18 25.76 -29.33
CA GLY A 407 -9.42 25.29 -30.70
C GLY A 407 -8.98 26.25 -31.81
N GLN A 408 -7.67 26.49 -31.97
CA GLN A 408 -7.13 27.14 -33.18
C GLN A 408 -5.89 26.41 -33.73
N ILE A 409 -5.81 26.34 -35.07
CA ILE A 409 -4.76 25.60 -35.79
C ILE A 409 -3.56 26.52 -36.03
N ALA A 410 -2.38 26.11 -35.54
CA ALA A 410 -1.09 26.71 -35.89
C ALA A 410 -0.15 25.66 -36.51
N HIS A 411 0.56 26.04 -37.57
CA HIS A 411 1.46 25.13 -38.29
C HIS A 411 2.81 24.93 -37.55
N PRO A 412 3.46 23.76 -37.67
CA PRO A 412 4.65 23.43 -36.89
C PRO A 412 5.90 24.20 -37.33
N ILE A 413 6.55 24.87 -36.37
CA ILE A 413 7.93 25.38 -36.50
C ILE A 413 8.89 24.24 -36.12
N GLN A 414 9.97 24.08 -36.89
CA GLN A 414 10.97 23.02 -36.64
C GLN A 414 11.87 23.36 -35.44
N PRO A 415 12.23 22.38 -34.58
CA PRO A 415 13.13 22.62 -33.46
C PRO A 415 14.60 22.73 -33.90
N GLU A 416 15.25 23.84 -33.56
CA GLU A 416 16.70 24.00 -33.77
C GLU A 416 17.51 23.05 -32.86
N ARG A 417 18.66 22.59 -33.36
CA ARG A 417 19.59 21.75 -32.58
C ARG A 417 20.39 22.60 -31.59
N ARG A 418 20.39 22.22 -30.31
CA ARG A 418 21.43 22.64 -29.36
C ARG A 418 22.37 21.48 -29.01
N SER A 419 23.55 21.53 -29.63
CA SER A 419 24.87 21.12 -29.09
C SER A 419 24.89 20.02 -28.01
N GLN A 420 25.28 18.80 -28.41
CA GLN A 420 25.85 17.81 -27.50
C GLN A 420 27.29 18.22 -27.12
N VAL A 421 27.73 17.85 -25.91
CA VAL A 421 29.14 17.89 -25.48
C VAL A 421 29.64 16.44 -25.42
N PRO A 422 30.83 16.11 -25.97
CA PRO A 422 31.19 14.72 -26.24
C PRO A 422 31.87 14.00 -25.06
N ILE A 423 31.70 12.67 -25.01
CA ILE A 423 32.57 11.75 -24.27
C ILE A 423 32.98 10.62 -25.22
N ALA A 424 34.28 10.42 -25.37
CA ALA A 424 34.92 9.23 -25.94
C ALA A 424 35.67 8.50 -24.79
N ARG A 425 36.01 7.20 -24.85
CA ARG A 425 36.40 6.38 -26.00
C ARG A 425 35.83 4.95 -25.98
N GLU A 426 36.06 4.28 -27.11
CA GLU A 426 35.70 2.91 -27.46
C GLU A 426 36.14 1.82 -26.45
N VAL A 427 35.37 0.73 -26.43
CA VAL A 427 35.90 -0.64 -26.31
C VAL A 427 35.28 -1.47 -27.44
N THR A 428 36.11 -2.12 -28.25
CA THR A 428 35.69 -2.82 -29.48
C THR A 428 35.32 -4.28 -29.18
N VAL A 429 34.15 -4.72 -29.66
CA VAL A 429 33.76 -6.14 -29.75
C VAL A 429 33.11 -6.40 -31.12
N SER A 430 33.45 -7.53 -31.76
CA SER A 430 33.11 -7.83 -33.15
C SER A 430 31.63 -8.15 -33.39
N GLN A 431 31.16 -7.89 -34.61
CA GLN A 431 29.79 -8.14 -35.05
C GLN A 431 29.50 -9.61 -35.39
N ALA A 432 28.23 -10.00 -35.22
CA ALA A 432 27.54 -11.07 -35.96
C ALA A 432 26.15 -10.52 -36.39
N PRO A 433 25.56 -10.99 -37.49
CA PRO A 433 24.61 -10.16 -38.27
C PRO A 433 23.16 -10.15 -37.77
N GLU A 434 22.49 -9.02 -38.03
CA GLU A 434 21.04 -8.84 -37.87
C GLU A 434 20.24 -9.69 -38.87
N GLN A 435 19.06 -10.16 -38.47
CA GLN A 435 18.03 -10.68 -39.38
C GLN A 435 16.85 -9.69 -39.48
N GLN A 436 16.39 -9.45 -40.70
CA GLN A 436 15.35 -8.45 -40.99
C GLN A 436 13.94 -8.92 -40.57
N PRO A 437 13.04 -8.02 -40.16
CA PRO A 437 11.63 -8.33 -39.98
C PRO A 437 10.92 -8.56 -41.34
N PRO A 438 9.92 -9.45 -41.41
CA PRO A 438 9.20 -9.73 -42.65
C PRO A 438 8.27 -8.58 -43.09
N PRO A 439 7.96 -8.47 -44.40
CA PRO A 439 7.25 -7.33 -44.97
C PRO A 439 5.75 -7.27 -44.65
N TYR A 440 5.22 -6.04 -44.71
CA TYR A 440 3.84 -5.67 -44.42
C TYR A 440 2.93 -5.89 -45.65
N TYR A 441 1.76 -6.52 -45.47
CA TYR A 441 0.73 -6.63 -46.51
C TYR A 441 -0.51 -5.80 -46.15
N PRO A 442 -1.10 -5.03 -47.11
CA PRO A 442 -2.23 -4.16 -46.85
C PRO A 442 -3.57 -4.92 -46.77
N ARG A 443 -4.57 -4.31 -46.13
CA ARG A 443 -5.94 -4.82 -46.03
C ARG A 443 -6.69 -4.76 -47.35
N THR A 444 -7.56 -5.74 -47.60
CA THR A 444 -8.71 -5.63 -48.51
C THR A 444 -10.02 -5.82 -47.74
N ASN A 445 -11.10 -5.22 -48.24
CA ASN A 445 -12.41 -5.26 -47.61
C ASN A 445 -13.11 -6.62 -47.85
N THR A 446 -13.97 -7.02 -46.91
CA THR A 446 -15.04 -7.99 -47.15
C THR A 446 -16.36 -7.43 -46.67
N GLN A 447 -17.35 -7.49 -47.56
CA GLN A 447 -18.74 -7.08 -47.36
C GLN A 447 -19.59 -8.24 -47.87
N GLU A 448 -20.68 -8.58 -47.17
CA GLU A 448 -21.68 -9.60 -47.60
C GLU A 448 -21.17 -11.07 -47.67
N LEU A 449 -22.02 -12.10 -47.76
CA LEU A 449 -23.16 -12.51 -46.92
C LEU A 449 -23.47 -14.00 -47.21
N ARG A 450 -24.10 -14.70 -46.25
CA ARG A 450 -24.95 -15.91 -46.42
C ARG A 450 -24.34 -17.26 -46.91
N ALA A 451 -24.61 -18.25 -46.06
CA ALA A 451 -25.33 -19.52 -46.34
C ALA A 451 -24.58 -20.86 -46.54
N SER A 452 -25.01 -21.81 -45.70
CA SER A 452 -25.21 -23.25 -45.95
C SER A 452 -24.03 -24.23 -46.11
N ALA A 453 -24.09 -25.27 -45.28
CA ALA A 453 -23.40 -26.57 -45.40
C ALA A 453 -24.25 -27.55 -46.28
N PRO A 454 -23.97 -28.87 -46.41
CA PRO A 454 -22.93 -29.73 -45.79
C PRO A 454 -22.22 -30.75 -46.73
N GLY A 455 -21.24 -31.53 -46.21
CA GLY A 455 -20.71 -32.73 -46.91
C GLY A 455 -19.43 -33.37 -46.33
N GLN A 456 -19.53 -34.61 -45.86
CA GLN A 456 -18.47 -35.54 -45.36
C GLN A 456 -17.58 -36.14 -46.50
N PRO A 457 -16.59 -37.07 -46.27
CA PRO A 457 -15.93 -37.62 -45.05
C PRO A 457 -14.37 -37.68 -45.13
N LEU A 458 -13.73 -38.49 -44.25
CA LEU A 458 -12.28 -38.73 -44.08
C LEU A 458 -11.59 -39.64 -45.13
N ASN A 459 -10.29 -39.40 -45.37
CA ASN A 459 -9.15 -40.36 -45.28
C ASN A 459 -7.83 -39.55 -45.34
N GLN A 460 -6.79 -39.74 -44.51
CA GLN A 460 -5.94 -40.89 -44.13
C GLN A 460 -4.80 -41.23 -45.12
N GLN A 461 -3.57 -41.30 -44.58
CA GLN A 461 -2.30 -41.83 -45.13
C GLN A 461 -1.61 -41.02 -46.25
N SER A 462 -0.28 -41.05 -46.47
CA SER A 462 0.91 -41.33 -45.61
C SER A 462 2.24 -41.05 -46.37
N ALA A 463 3.09 -40.13 -45.89
CA ALA A 463 4.57 -40.04 -46.11
C ALA A 463 5.09 -38.83 -45.28
N GLN A 464 6.09 -38.89 -44.39
CA GLN A 464 7.49 -39.36 -44.45
C GLN A 464 8.48 -38.39 -45.12
N GLY A 465 9.58 -38.10 -44.39
CA GLY A 465 10.59 -37.09 -44.70
C GLY A 465 10.34 -35.78 -43.93
N GLY A 466 11.25 -35.26 -43.11
CA GLY A 466 12.54 -35.80 -42.67
C GLY A 466 13.08 -34.96 -41.50
N ASN A 467 13.76 -35.60 -40.55
CA ASN A 467 14.24 -34.97 -39.32
C ASN A 467 15.21 -33.80 -39.59
N ASP A 468 15.10 -32.75 -38.79
CA ASP A 468 16.26 -32.27 -38.03
C ASP A 468 15.77 -31.78 -36.65
N ALA A 469 16.38 -32.31 -35.58
CA ALA A 469 15.95 -32.04 -34.21
C ALA A 469 17.11 -32.21 -33.22
N LEU A 470 17.36 -31.17 -32.42
CA LEU A 470 18.10 -31.28 -31.15
C LEU A 470 17.39 -30.46 -30.06
N PRO A 471 17.51 -30.82 -28.77
CA PRO A 471 16.35 -30.77 -27.88
C PRO A 471 16.54 -30.01 -26.56
N LEU A 472 15.43 -29.51 -26.01
CA LEU A 472 15.30 -29.18 -24.58
C LEU A 472 13.98 -29.73 -24.03
N ALA A 473 13.93 -31.06 -23.86
CA ALA A 473 12.84 -31.73 -23.15
C ALA A 473 13.15 -31.77 -21.64
N VAL A 474 12.62 -30.81 -20.87
CA VAL A 474 12.65 -30.88 -19.40
C VAL A 474 11.48 -31.73 -18.92
N SER A 475 11.72 -33.02 -18.73
CA SER A 475 10.72 -33.99 -18.27
C SER A 475 10.46 -33.88 -16.77
N VAL A 476 9.58 -32.95 -16.37
CA VAL A 476 9.13 -32.83 -14.97
C VAL A 476 8.06 -33.89 -14.67
N GLN A 477 8.49 -35.07 -14.19
CA GLN A 477 7.61 -35.99 -13.47
C GLN A 477 7.68 -35.70 -11.97
N GLU A 478 6.86 -34.75 -11.50
CA GLU A 478 6.61 -34.56 -10.07
C GLU A 478 5.17 -34.96 -9.73
N SER A 479 5.03 -35.96 -8.86
CA SER A 479 3.76 -36.38 -8.30
C SER A 479 3.31 -35.40 -7.22
N LEU A 480 2.41 -34.47 -7.58
CA LEU A 480 1.81 -33.50 -6.66
C LEU A 480 1.09 -34.17 -5.48
N PRO A 481 1.47 -33.86 -4.21
CA PRO A 481 0.63 -34.17 -3.07
C PRO A 481 -0.58 -33.23 -3.02
N GLY A 482 -1.79 -33.78 -2.89
CA GLY A 482 -2.93 -33.05 -2.33
C GLY A 482 -3.53 -31.90 -3.13
N ALA A 483 -3.22 -31.75 -4.42
CA ALA A 483 -3.86 -30.74 -5.28
C ALA A 483 -5.33 -31.11 -5.61
N GLN A 484 -6.22 -31.04 -4.62
CA GLN A 484 -7.66 -31.13 -4.83
C GLN A 484 -8.10 -30.03 -5.81
N ALA A 485 -8.96 -30.38 -6.76
CA ALA A 485 -9.64 -29.39 -7.56
C ALA A 485 -10.50 -28.53 -6.62
N VAL A 486 -10.17 -27.24 -6.48
CA VAL A 486 -11.10 -26.30 -5.85
C VAL A 486 -12.32 -26.27 -6.76
N PRO A 487 -13.50 -26.70 -6.28
CA PRO A 487 -14.69 -26.67 -7.10
C PRO A 487 -15.04 -25.22 -7.48
N PRO A 488 -15.96 -24.99 -8.42
CA PRO A 488 -16.72 -23.74 -8.41
C PRO A 488 -17.32 -23.50 -7.00
N PRO A 489 -17.84 -22.29 -6.69
CA PRO A 489 -18.75 -22.17 -5.55
C PRO A 489 -19.79 -23.29 -5.67
N PRO A 490 -20.17 -23.94 -4.55
CA PRO A 490 -21.22 -24.94 -4.63
C PRO A 490 -22.42 -24.33 -5.36
N PRO A 491 -23.08 -25.04 -6.29
CA PRO A 491 -24.38 -24.60 -6.80
C PRO A 491 -25.36 -24.49 -5.62
N TYR A 492 -26.65 -24.28 -5.90
CA TYR A 492 -27.70 -24.46 -4.89
C TYR A 492 -27.81 -25.95 -4.49
N ILE A 493 -26.82 -26.47 -3.75
CA ILE A 493 -26.74 -27.85 -3.29
C ILE A 493 -27.83 -28.07 -2.25
N GLN A 494 -28.88 -28.79 -2.65
CA GLN A 494 -29.74 -29.48 -1.71
C GLN A 494 -28.94 -30.57 -0.97
N HIS A 495 -28.25 -30.16 0.09
CA HIS A 495 -28.10 -31.03 1.26
C HIS A 495 -29.49 -31.32 1.84
N ALA A 496 -29.64 -32.42 2.57
CA ALA A 496 -30.93 -32.81 3.14
C ALA A 496 -31.40 -31.78 4.19
N ILE A 497 -32.38 -30.95 3.82
CA ILE A 497 -32.92 -29.90 4.69
C ILE A 497 -33.83 -30.54 5.76
N ASP A 498 -33.47 -30.35 7.03
CA ASP A 498 -34.27 -30.79 8.17
C ASP A 498 -35.59 -30.00 8.25
N GLN A 499 -36.68 -30.65 7.83
CA GLN A 499 -38.03 -30.09 7.83
C GLN A 499 -38.60 -29.86 9.24
N ALA A 500 -38.10 -30.56 10.26
CA ALA A 500 -38.46 -30.30 11.65
C ALA A 500 -37.76 -29.02 12.16
N LEU A 501 -36.47 -28.83 11.84
CA LEU A 501 -35.74 -27.60 12.14
C LEU A 501 -36.34 -26.40 11.39
N VAL A 502 -36.63 -26.52 10.09
CA VAL A 502 -37.31 -25.47 9.29
C VAL A 502 -38.63 -25.04 9.96
N LYS A 503 -39.44 -26.01 10.41
CA LYS A 503 -40.71 -25.74 11.12
C LYS A 503 -40.49 -25.06 12.48
N SER A 504 -39.45 -25.47 13.22
CA SER A 504 -39.06 -24.88 14.50
C SER A 504 -38.59 -23.42 14.34
N ASP A 505 -37.75 -23.16 13.33
CA ASP A 505 -37.25 -21.82 13.01
C ASP A 505 -38.39 -20.90 12.55
N CYS A 506 -39.35 -21.39 11.74
CA CYS A 506 -40.56 -20.64 11.39
C CYS A 506 -41.36 -20.18 12.63
N GLN A 507 -41.56 -21.09 13.59
CA GLN A 507 -42.27 -20.80 14.84
C GLN A 507 -41.47 -19.82 15.72
N THR A 508 -40.15 -20.00 15.79
CA THR A 508 -39.25 -19.19 16.62
C THR A 508 -39.14 -17.78 16.08
N ILE A 509 -38.93 -17.59 14.77
CA ILE A 509 -38.90 -16.26 14.15
C ILE A 509 -40.25 -15.55 14.29
N ARG A 510 -41.38 -16.24 14.06
CA ARG A 510 -42.71 -15.64 14.25
C ARG A 510 -42.92 -15.16 15.69
N ARG A 511 -42.47 -15.94 16.68
CA ARG A 511 -42.56 -15.58 18.11
C ARG A 511 -41.59 -14.45 18.47
N ALA A 512 -40.36 -14.49 17.97
CA ALA A 512 -39.35 -13.46 18.19
C ALA A 512 -39.82 -12.10 17.65
N CYS A 513 -40.40 -12.06 16.45
CA CYS A 513 -40.95 -10.83 15.88
C CYS A 513 -42.19 -10.35 16.67
N LYS A 514 -43.14 -11.24 16.98
CA LYS A 514 -44.34 -10.87 17.76
C LYS A 514 -43.99 -10.31 19.15
N ASP A 515 -43.02 -10.93 19.82
CA ASP A 515 -42.61 -10.57 21.18
C ASP A 515 -41.50 -9.48 21.20
N CYS A 516 -41.09 -8.94 20.03
CA CYS A 516 -39.97 -8.00 19.84
C CYS A 516 -38.61 -8.47 20.42
N LYS A 517 -38.36 -9.79 20.44
CA LYS A 517 -37.15 -10.43 20.98
C LYS A 517 -36.05 -10.52 19.92
N VAL A 518 -35.35 -9.41 19.71
CA VAL A 518 -34.22 -9.28 18.76
C VAL A 518 -33.19 -10.39 18.94
N ASP A 519 -32.83 -10.73 20.17
CA ASP A 519 -31.90 -11.81 20.52
C ASP A 519 -32.29 -13.16 19.90
N ALA A 520 -33.55 -13.58 20.09
CA ALA A 520 -34.06 -14.84 19.57
C ALA A 520 -34.23 -14.83 18.03
N LEU A 521 -34.33 -13.65 17.42
CA LEU A 521 -34.30 -13.49 15.97
C LEU A 521 -32.86 -13.69 15.45
N ILE A 522 -31.86 -13.02 16.06
CA ILE A 522 -30.44 -13.13 15.69
C ILE A 522 -29.94 -14.57 15.82
N GLU A 523 -30.22 -15.23 16.95
CA GLU A 523 -29.80 -16.61 17.22
C GLU A 523 -30.29 -17.63 16.18
N VAL A 524 -31.44 -17.37 15.53
CA VAL A 524 -31.90 -18.18 14.40
C VAL A 524 -31.23 -17.72 13.11
N ILE A 525 -31.39 -16.46 12.70
CA ILE A 525 -31.07 -16.04 11.33
C ILE A 525 -29.56 -15.88 11.06
N GLY A 526 -28.74 -15.76 12.11
CA GLY A 526 -27.29 -15.76 12.02
C GLY A 526 -26.68 -17.17 11.90
N HIS A 527 -27.29 -18.17 12.53
CA HIS A 527 -26.82 -19.57 12.56
C HIS A 527 -27.40 -20.47 11.47
N ARG A 528 -27.93 -19.89 10.36
CA ARG A 528 -28.48 -20.66 9.24
C ARG A 528 -27.87 -20.19 7.91
N ASP A 529 -27.49 -21.16 7.10
CA ASP A 529 -27.03 -20.96 5.73
C ASP A 529 -28.18 -20.49 4.81
N PRO A 530 -27.88 -20.00 3.59
CA PRO A 530 -28.90 -19.47 2.70
C PRO A 530 -29.90 -20.50 2.16
N ASN A 531 -29.53 -21.78 2.04
CA ASN A 531 -30.40 -22.83 1.50
C ASN A 531 -31.44 -23.26 2.55
N HIS A 532 -31.03 -23.42 3.82
CA HIS A 532 -31.99 -23.62 4.91
C HIS A 532 -32.91 -22.41 5.07
N MET A 533 -32.37 -21.19 4.98
CA MET A 533 -33.20 -19.97 5.09
C MET A 533 -34.18 -19.78 3.92
N GLN A 534 -33.88 -20.29 2.72
CA GLN A 534 -34.86 -20.37 1.63
C GLN A 534 -36.04 -21.29 2.02
N ALA A 535 -35.77 -22.49 2.54
CA ALA A 535 -36.83 -23.40 2.98
C ALA A 535 -37.66 -22.82 4.14
N VAL A 536 -37.02 -22.08 5.07
CA VAL A 536 -37.73 -21.30 6.11
C VAL A 536 -38.62 -20.22 5.48
N HIS A 537 -38.14 -19.48 4.48
CA HIS A 537 -38.92 -18.44 3.79
C HIS A 537 -40.18 -19.00 3.11
N GLU A 538 -40.02 -20.05 2.30
CA GLU A 538 -41.11 -20.76 1.61
C GLU A 538 -42.11 -21.35 2.62
N ARG A 539 -41.59 -22.00 3.67
CA ARG A 539 -42.43 -22.65 4.69
C ARG A 539 -43.17 -21.67 5.58
N PHE A 540 -42.58 -20.50 5.87
CA PHE A 540 -43.23 -19.45 6.66
C PHE A 540 -44.43 -18.86 5.90
N GLN A 541 -44.27 -18.56 4.61
CA GLN A 541 -45.39 -18.13 3.75
C GLN A 541 -46.49 -19.21 3.68
N SER A 542 -46.10 -20.49 3.52
CA SER A 542 -47.03 -21.64 3.51
C SER A 542 -47.80 -21.84 4.82
N LEU A 543 -47.15 -21.64 5.98
CA LEU A 543 -47.78 -21.86 7.28
C LEU A 543 -48.64 -20.68 7.76
N TYR A 544 -48.29 -19.45 7.35
CA TYR A 544 -48.79 -18.24 7.99
C TYR A 544 -49.42 -17.21 7.04
N GLY A 545 -49.28 -17.37 5.72
CA GLY A 545 -49.80 -16.41 4.73
C GLY A 545 -49.08 -15.07 4.72
N GLN A 546 -47.94 -14.94 5.40
CA GLN A 546 -47.21 -13.69 5.62
C GLN A 546 -45.79 -13.79 5.04
N SER A 547 -45.31 -12.72 4.40
CA SER A 547 -43.93 -12.65 3.91
C SER A 547 -42.96 -12.56 5.10
N LEU A 548 -42.02 -13.50 5.17
CA LEU A 548 -41.00 -13.55 6.22
C LEU A 548 -40.16 -12.27 6.26
N THR A 549 -39.73 -11.77 5.10
CA THR A 549 -38.94 -10.53 4.99
C THR A 549 -39.73 -9.31 5.48
N GLN A 550 -41.03 -9.22 5.18
CA GLN A 550 -41.88 -8.14 5.70
C GLN A 550 -42.00 -8.21 7.23
N VAL A 551 -42.28 -9.39 7.79
CA VAL A 551 -42.41 -9.60 9.25
C VAL A 551 -41.12 -9.22 9.98
N VAL A 552 -39.95 -9.57 9.44
CA VAL A 552 -38.65 -9.14 10.01
C VAL A 552 -38.42 -7.63 9.84
N SER A 553 -38.74 -7.04 8.68
CA SER A 553 -38.56 -5.60 8.45
C SER A 553 -39.44 -4.72 9.35
N SER A 554 -40.60 -5.22 9.78
CA SER A 554 -41.53 -4.46 10.64
C SER A 554 -41.10 -4.34 12.11
N VAL A 555 -40.09 -5.11 12.53
CA VAL A 555 -39.59 -5.17 13.92
C VAL A 555 -38.09 -4.87 14.03
N THR A 556 -37.47 -4.41 12.94
CA THR A 556 -36.03 -4.08 12.86
C THR A 556 -35.86 -2.74 12.15
N THR A 557 -34.79 -2.00 12.46
CA THR A 557 -34.53 -0.67 11.86
C THR A 557 -33.06 -0.50 11.45
N GLY A 558 -32.78 0.49 10.59
CA GLY A 558 -31.42 0.83 10.14
C GLY A 558 -30.68 -0.33 9.47
N GLU A 559 -29.35 -0.31 9.56
CA GLU A 559 -28.50 -1.35 8.97
C GLU A 559 -28.71 -2.75 9.58
N PHE A 560 -29.17 -2.83 10.83
CA PHE A 560 -29.59 -4.11 11.40
C PHE A 560 -30.80 -4.69 10.64
N SER A 561 -31.76 -3.86 10.21
CA SER A 561 -32.84 -4.30 9.31
C SER A 561 -32.30 -4.73 7.94
N SER A 562 -31.38 -3.97 7.34
CA SER A 562 -30.72 -4.34 6.07
C SER A 562 -30.06 -5.72 6.15
N ALA A 563 -29.37 -6.01 7.25
CA ALA A 563 -28.74 -7.31 7.50
C ALA A 563 -29.77 -8.41 7.79
N ALA A 564 -30.70 -8.19 8.73
CA ALA A 564 -31.69 -9.19 9.13
C ALA A 564 -32.63 -9.57 7.99
N THR A 565 -33.09 -8.61 7.19
CA THR A 565 -33.90 -8.86 5.98
C THR A 565 -33.11 -9.60 4.91
N GLY A 566 -31.81 -9.30 4.74
CA GLY A 566 -30.91 -10.09 3.89
C GLY A 566 -30.75 -11.53 4.38
N CYS A 567 -30.64 -11.74 5.69
CA CYS A 567 -30.54 -13.08 6.29
C CYS A 567 -31.79 -13.96 6.10
N VAL A 568 -32.98 -13.37 5.93
CA VAL A 568 -34.25 -14.11 5.73
C VAL A 568 -34.81 -14.08 4.30
N THR A 569 -34.11 -13.44 3.37
CA THR A 569 -34.48 -13.43 1.95
C THR A 569 -33.70 -14.52 1.20
N PRO A 570 -34.33 -15.31 0.30
CA PRO A 570 -33.61 -16.30 -0.51
C PRO A 570 -32.47 -15.66 -1.29
N LEU A 571 -31.31 -16.30 -1.34
CA LEU A 571 -30.06 -15.67 -1.80
C LEU A 571 -30.19 -15.07 -3.21
N LEU A 572 -30.78 -15.83 -4.15
CA LEU A 572 -31.01 -15.36 -5.52
C LEU A 572 -31.84 -14.08 -5.57
N THR A 573 -32.91 -13.98 -4.77
CA THR A 573 -33.76 -12.79 -4.66
C THR A 573 -33.02 -11.62 -4.02
N TYR A 574 -32.20 -11.86 -2.99
CA TYR A 574 -31.37 -10.82 -2.35
C TYR A 574 -30.35 -10.24 -3.34
N GLU A 575 -29.65 -11.11 -4.08
CA GLU A 575 -28.65 -10.70 -5.08
C GLU A 575 -29.28 -10.00 -6.29
N VAL A 576 -30.40 -10.49 -6.81
CA VAL A 576 -31.16 -9.83 -7.88
C VAL A 576 -31.70 -8.46 -7.44
N THR A 577 -32.17 -8.34 -6.19
CA THR A 577 -32.58 -7.04 -5.61
C THR A 577 -31.40 -6.08 -5.46
N LEU A 578 -30.21 -6.58 -5.11
CA LEU A 578 -29.00 -5.77 -5.05
C LEU A 578 -28.57 -5.28 -6.44
N LEU A 579 -28.57 -6.15 -7.45
CA LEU A 579 -28.30 -5.75 -8.84
C LEU A 579 -29.25 -4.64 -9.33
N HIS A 580 -30.55 -4.74 -8.99
CA HIS A 580 -31.51 -3.71 -9.38
C HIS A 580 -31.24 -2.36 -8.70
N LYS A 581 -30.79 -2.37 -7.44
CA LYS A 581 -30.35 -1.16 -6.72
C LYS A 581 -29.06 -0.55 -7.30
N VAL A 582 -28.17 -1.35 -7.88
CA VAL A 582 -26.94 -0.86 -8.54
C VAL A 582 -27.25 0.01 -9.76
N PHE A 583 -28.34 -0.29 -10.48
CA PHE A 583 -28.70 0.37 -11.75
C PHE A 583 -29.77 1.47 -11.62
N ASN A 584 -30.53 1.48 -10.52
CA ASN A 584 -31.53 2.51 -10.24
C ASN A 584 -31.10 3.48 -9.10
N GLY A 585 -29.81 3.49 -8.74
CA GLY A 585 -29.21 4.42 -7.79
C GLY A 585 -28.58 5.65 -8.44
N PHE A 586 -28.16 6.63 -7.64
CA PHE A 586 -27.40 7.78 -8.13
C PHE A 586 -25.92 7.40 -8.32
N GLY A 587 -25.61 6.83 -9.48
CA GLY A 587 -24.30 6.26 -9.80
C GLY A 587 -24.18 4.78 -9.44
N THR A 588 -23.33 4.07 -10.18
CA THR A 588 -23.26 2.61 -10.21
C THR A 588 -22.32 2.04 -9.13
N ASP A 589 -22.82 1.28 -8.14
CA ASP A 589 -21.95 0.56 -7.19
C ASP A 589 -21.33 -0.68 -7.85
N GLU A 590 -20.32 -0.47 -8.70
CA GLU A 590 -19.60 -1.54 -9.40
C GLU A 590 -19.02 -2.61 -8.46
N ARG A 591 -18.77 -2.30 -7.19
CA ARG A 591 -18.36 -3.29 -6.19
C ARG A 591 -19.41 -4.40 -6.09
N CYS A 592 -20.67 -4.02 -5.88
CA CYS A 592 -21.79 -4.95 -5.82
C CYS A 592 -21.96 -5.75 -7.12
N LEU A 593 -21.72 -5.11 -8.28
CA LEU A 593 -21.78 -5.79 -9.57
C LEU A 593 -20.66 -6.84 -9.73
N ARG A 594 -19.42 -6.50 -9.36
CA ARG A 594 -18.29 -7.44 -9.29
C ARG A 594 -18.60 -8.59 -8.34
N GLU A 595 -18.99 -8.28 -7.11
CA GLU A 595 -19.33 -9.23 -6.05
C GLU A 595 -20.36 -10.29 -6.49
N ILE A 596 -21.35 -9.89 -7.29
CA ILE A 596 -22.48 -10.76 -7.69
C ILE A 596 -22.24 -11.48 -9.03
N LEU A 597 -21.56 -10.87 -10.01
CA LEU A 597 -21.41 -11.45 -11.37
C LEU A 597 -20.03 -12.06 -11.66
N ILE A 598 -18.99 -11.72 -10.90
CA ILE A 598 -17.77 -12.54 -10.82
C ILE A 598 -18.09 -13.73 -9.90
N ASN A 599 -17.29 -14.81 -9.95
CA ASN A 599 -17.48 -16.01 -9.11
C ASN A 599 -18.85 -16.70 -9.34
N ARG A 600 -19.09 -17.18 -10.57
CA ARG A 600 -20.34 -17.87 -10.95
C ARG A 600 -20.10 -19.02 -11.91
N SER A 601 -20.93 -20.05 -11.78
CA SER A 601 -21.16 -21.03 -12.85
C SER A 601 -22.08 -20.44 -13.93
N ASN A 602 -22.12 -21.08 -15.09
CA ASN A 602 -23.08 -20.74 -16.15
C ASN A 602 -24.53 -20.87 -15.66
N ALA A 603 -24.80 -21.89 -14.83
CA ALA A 603 -26.12 -22.12 -14.24
C ALA A 603 -26.54 -20.97 -13.32
N ASP A 604 -25.64 -20.45 -12.48
CA ASP A 604 -25.95 -19.31 -11.61
C ASP A 604 -26.20 -18.03 -12.43
N ILE A 605 -25.43 -17.78 -13.50
CA ILE A 605 -25.64 -16.63 -14.39
C ILE A 605 -27.02 -16.70 -15.04
N HIS A 606 -27.42 -17.86 -15.57
CA HIS A 606 -28.76 -18.01 -16.13
C HIS A 606 -29.87 -17.91 -15.08
N ALA A 607 -29.67 -18.42 -13.86
CA ALA A 607 -30.61 -18.25 -12.75
C ALA A 607 -30.78 -16.76 -12.37
N ILE A 608 -29.68 -16.01 -12.28
CA ILE A 608 -29.68 -14.56 -11.99
C ILE A 608 -30.41 -13.79 -13.09
N ILE A 609 -30.12 -14.06 -14.37
CA ILE A 609 -30.77 -13.39 -15.51
C ILE A 609 -32.27 -13.67 -15.53
N ASN A 610 -32.68 -14.94 -15.41
CA ASN A 610 -34.08 -15.35 -15.45
C ASN A 610 -34.88 -14.76 -14.27
N HIS A 611 -34.29 -14.79 -13.06
CA HIS A 611 -34.93 -14.25 -11.86
C HIS A 611 -34.96 -12.73 -11.82
N TYR A 612 -33.99 -12.04 -12.43
CA TYR A 612 -34.03 -10.59 -12.63
C TYR A 612 -35.16 -10.20 -13.61
N GLN A 613 -35.27 -10.89 -14.75
CA GLN A 613 -36.36 -10.65 -15.70
C GLN A 613 -37.74 -10.91 -15.08
N SER A 614 -37.92 -11.99 -14.31
CA SER A 614 -39.22 -12.29 -13.68
C SER A 614 -39.57 -11.37 -12.50
N THR A 615 -38.57 -10.78 -11.84
CA THR A 615 -38.78 -9.88 -10.69
C THR A 615 -39.02 -8.42 -11.12
N PHE A 616 -38.41 -7.97 -12.21
CA PHE A 616 -38.38 -6.54 -12.61
C PHE A 616 -38.87 -6.24 -14.03
N ASP A 617 -39.33 -7.25 -14.76
CA ASP A 617 -39.74 -7.18 -16.18
C ASP A 617 -38.72 -6.49 -17.11
N ALA A 618 -37.43 -6.69 -16.81
CA ALA A 618 -36.33 -6.03 -17.51
C ALA A 618 -35.16 -6.98 -17.76
N SER A 619 -34.57 -6.88 -18.96
CA SER A 619 -33.37 -7.64 -19.34
C SER A 619 -32.14 -7.11 -18.59
N LEU A 620 -31.57 -7.93 -17.71
CA LEU A 620 -30.34 -7.59 -16.98
C LEU A 620 -29.18 -7.27 -17.94
N VAL A 621 -29.10 -7.95 -19.08
CA VAL A 621 -28.07 -7.74 -20.10
C VAL A 621 -28.19 -6.36 -20.73
N ASP A 622 -29.41 -5.88 -20.99
CA ASP A 622 -29.63 -4.59 -21.63
C ASP A 622 -29.60 -3.42 -20.64
N VAL A 623 -29.95 -3.65 -19.38
CA VAL A 623 -29.65 -2.73 -18.26
C VAL A 623 -28.13 -2.53 -18.13
N VAL A 624 -27.34 -3.60 -18.15
CA VAL A 624 -25.87 -3.51 -18.11
C VAL A 624 -25.28 -2.75 -19.30
N LYS A 625 -25.82 -2.92 -20.52
CA LYS A 625 -25.41 -2.13 -21.71
C LYS A 625 -25.82 -0.66 -21.66
N ARG A 626 -26.88 -0.32 -20.91
CA ARG A 626 -27.43 1.03 -20.79
C ARG A 626 -26.61 1.87 -19.79
N ASP A 627 -26.21 1.25 -18.68
CA ASP A 627 -25.68 1.96 -17.50
C ASP A 627 -24.17 1.79 -17.29
N LEU A 628 -23.52 0.90 -18.06
CA LEU A 628 -22.07 0.81 -18.18
C LEU A 628 -21.64 1.20 -19.60
N SER A 629 -20.34 1.45 -19.79
CA SER A 629 -19.76 1.61 -21.12
C SER A 629 -18.35 1.01 -21.24
N GLY A 630 -17.93 0.75 -22.48
CA GLY A 630 -16.54 0.45 -22.81
C GLY A 630 -16.09 -0.94 -22.35
N TYR A 631 -14.89 -1.04 -21.75
CA TYR A 631 -14.33 -2.34 -21.38
C TYR A 631 -15.06 -3.00 -20.19
N THR A 632 -15.60 -2.20 -19.26
CA THR A 632 -16.33 -2.70 -18.08
C THR A 632 -17.69 -3.29 -18.48
N GLU A 633 -18.42 -2.58 -19.34
CA GLU A 633 -19.61 -3.08 -20.05
C GLU A 633 -19.31 -4.41 -20.77
N ARG A 634 -18.30 -4.44 -21.65
CA ARG A 634 -17.91 -5.64 -22.40
C ARG A 634 -17.59 -6.84 -21.49
N LEU A 635 -16.93 -6.62 -20.35
CA LEU A 635 -16.63 -7.68 -19.39
C LEU A 635 -17.91 -8.25 -18.76
N PHE A 636 -18.81 -7.40 -18.25
CA PHE A 636 -20.04 -7.89 -17.63
C PHE A 636 -21.02 -8.50 -18.65
N VAL A 637 -21.13 -7.94 -19.86
CA VAL A 637 -21.89 -8.56 -20.96
C VAL A 637 -21.30 -9.91 -21.36
N ALA A 638 -19.97 -10.08 -21.35
CA ALA A 638 -19.30 -11.35 -21.64
C ALA A 638 -19.45 -12.38 -20.51
N LEU A 639 -19.53 -11.97 -19.24
CA LEU A 639 -19.86 -12.86 -18.12
C LEU A 639 -21.34 -13.28 -18.16
N LEU A 640 -22.25 -12.35 -18.45
CA LEU A 640 -23.68 -12.59 -18.60
C LEU A 640 -24.06 -13.44 -19.83
N GLN A 641 -23.11 -13.84 -20.67
CA GLN A 641 -23.36 -14.87 -21.69
C GLN A 641 -23.67 -16.25 -21.06
N GLY A 642 -23.20 -16.53 -19.84
CA GLY A 642 -23.29 -17.88 -19.25
C GLY A 642 -22.56 -18.94 -20.10
N ALA A 643 -21.46 -18.56 -20.75
CA ALA A 643 -20.77 -19.34 -21.76
C ALA A 643 -19.29 -19.65 -21.41
N ARG A 644 -18.99 -19.85 -20.14
CA ARG A 644 -17.67 -20.31 -19.68
C ARG A 644 -17.51 -21.80 -19.99
N ASP A 645 -16.33 -22.21 -20.45
CA ASP A 645 -15.96 -23.62 -20.49
C ASP A 645 -15.87 -24.15 -19.05
N GLU A 646 -16.74 -25.09 -18.66
CA GLU A 646 -16.76 -25.68 -17.30
C GLU A 646 -16.08 -27.07 -17.26
N ARG A 647 -15.37 -27.45 -18.32
CA ARG A 647 -14.65 -28.73 -18.39
C ARG A 647 -13.26 -28.63 -17.77
N ASP A 648 -12.91 -29.65 -16.98
CA ASP A 648 -11.56 -29.84 -16.41
C ASP A 648 -10.54 -30.40 -17.41
N GLN A 649 -10.99 -30.79 -18.60
CA GLN A 649 -10.11 -31.26 -19.68
C GLN A 649 -9.32 -30.08 -20.24
N VAL A 650 -8.00 -30.10 -20.06
CA VAL A 650 -7.08 -29.10 -20.59
C VAL A 650 -6.47 -29.62 -21.90
N PRO A 651 -6.73 -28.99 -23.06
CA PRO A 651 -6.16 -29.42 -24.33
C PRO A 651 -4.63 -29.31 -24.37
N VAL A 652 -4.02 -30.09 -25.28
CA VAL A 652 -2.57 -30.34 -25.36
C VAL A 652 -1.72 -29.06 -25.53
N THR A 653 -2.27 -27.98 -26.09
CA THR A 653 -1.54 -26.73 -26.38
C THR A 653 -2.11 -25.52 -25.60
N MET A 654 -1.61 -25.30 -24.39
CA MET A 654 -1.90 -24.07 -23.62
C MET A 654 -1.17 -22.83 -24.16
N GLN A 655 -0.07 -23.02 -24.92
CA GLN A 655 0.82 -21.93 -25.36
C GLN A 655 0.08 -20.81 -26.10
N GLN A 656 -0.87 -21.15 -27.00
CA GLN A 656 -1.64 -20.15 -27.75
C GLN A 656 -2.48 -19.22 -26.86
N ASP A 657 -2.98 -19.70 -25.71
CA ASP A 657 -3.69 -18.86 -24.74
C ASP A 657 -2.72 -18.00 -23.92
N VAL A 658 -1.54 -18.54 -23.56
CA VAL A 658 -0.46 -17.79 -22.88
C VAL A 658 0.04 -16.65 -23.77
N ASP A 659 0.35 -16.95 -25.03
CA ASP A 659 0.80 -15.97 -26.04
C ASP A 659 -0.29 -14.92 -26.35
N ALA A 660 -1.57 -15.31 -26.26
CA ALA A 660 -2.70 -14.38 -26.43
C ALA A 660 -2.81 -13.42 -25.23
N LEU A 661 -2.74 -13.92 -23.99
CA LEU A 661 -2.73 -13.05 -22.81
C LEU A 661 -1.49 -12.15 -22.76
N TYR A 662 -0.32 -12.64 -23.17
CA TYR A 662 0.90 -11.83 -23.24
C TYR A 662 0.78 -10.70 -24.27
N ARG A 663 0.28 -10.99 -25.48
CA ARG A 663 0.04 -9.96 -26.51
C ARG A 663 -1.01 -8.94 -26.07
N ALA A 664 -2.08 -9.38 -25.42
CA ALA A 664 -3.14 -8.49 -24.94
C ALA A 664 -2.68 -7.63 -23.75
N GLY A 665 -1.92 -8.20 -22.81
CA GLY A 665 -1.37 -7.46 -21.66
C GLY A 665 -0.28 -6.45 -22.04
N MET A 666 0.49 -6.68 -23.11
CA MET A 666 1.67 -5.86 -23.45
C MET A 666 1.43 -4.39 -23.85
N ARG A 667 0.18 -3.89 -23.95
CA ARG A 667 -0.18 -2.53 -24.43
C ARG A 667 0.67 -2.00 -25.59
N ARG A 668 0.70 -2.74 -26.71
CA ARG A 668 1.15 -2.17 -28.00
C ARG A 668 0.01 -1.33 -28.60
N ALA A 669 0.31 -0.42 -29.53
CA ALA A 669 -0.74 0.27 -30.27
C ALA A 669 -1.58 -0.76 -31.06
N GLY A 670 -2.87 -0.91 -30.70
CA GLY A 670 -3.71 -2.02 -31.17
C GLY A 670 -3.63 -3.29 -30.32
N SER A 671 -3.58 -3.15 -28.99
CA SER A 671 -3.82 -4.26 -28.05
C SER A 671 -5.19 -4.92 -28.25
N ASP A 672 -5.30 -6.20 -27.88
CA ASP A 672 -6.53 -6.99 -27.96
C ASP A 672 -7.13 -7.18 -26.55
N GLU A 673 -7.59 -6.10 -25.91
CA GLU A 673 -8.27 -6.19 -24.61
C GLU A 673 -9.58 -6.99 -24.72
N SER A 674 -10.21 -7.00 -25.90
CA SER A 674 -11.33 -7.89 -26.24
C SER A 674 -10.94 -9.36 -26.12
N GLY A 675 -9.74 -9.73 -26.58
CA GLY A 675 -9.13 -11.05 -26.39
C GLY A 675 -8.83 -11.39 -24.94
N PHE A 676 -8.35 -10.42 -24.15
CA PHE A 676 -8.15 -10.60 -22.70
C PHE A 676 -9.47 -10.88 -21.98
N ILE A 677 -10.49 -10.05 -22.20
CA ILE A 677 -11.84 -10.21 -21.65
C ILE A 677 -12.43 -11.55 -22.08
N ARG A 678 -12.39 -11.87 -23.39
CA ARG A 678 -12.87 -13.14 -23.95
C ARG A 678 -12.19 -14.35 -23.31
N LEU A 679 -10.89 -14.30 -23.06
CA LEU A 679 -10.16 -15.43 -22.49
C LEU A 679 -10.51 -15.60 -21.00
N LEU A 680 -10.53 -14.50 -20.22
CA LEU A 680 -10.92 -14.55 -18.81
C LEU A 680 -12.41 -14.86 -18.58
N SER A 681 -13.31 -14.54 -19.52
CA SER A 681 -14.73 -14.90 -19.44
C SER A 681 -15.02 -16.34 -19.90
N THR A 682 -14.37 -16.83 -20.96
CA THR A 682 -14.72 -18.12 -21.59
C THR A 682 -13.89 -19.34 -21.17
N ARG A 683 -12.69 -19.18 -20.59
CA ARG A 683 -11.86 -20.35 -20.20
C ARG A 683 -12.25 -20.91 -18.83
N SER A 684 -12.09 -22.22 -18.65
CA SER A 684 -12.33 -22.88 -17.36
C SER A 684 -11.34 -22.38 -16.29
N TYR A 685 -11.79 -22.30 -15.03
CA TYR A 685 -10.95 -21.81 -13.93
C TYR A 685 -9.68 -22.64 -13.76
N ASN A 686 -9.77 -23.96 -13.93
CA ASN A 686 -8.61 -24.86 -13.90
C ASN A 686 -7.65 -24.68 -15.10
N ARG A 687 -8.14 -24.28 -16.28
CA ARG A 687 -7.30 -23.88 -17.42
C ARG A 687 -6.65 -22.52 -17.19
N LEU A 688 -7.39 -21.53 -16.67
CA LEU A 688 -6.86 -20.21 -16.33
C LEU A 688 -5.74 -20.28 -15.28
N ARG A 689 -5.92 -21.05 -14.21
CA ARG A 689 -4.87 -21.28 -13.19
C ARG A 689 -3.56 -21.81 -13.79
N LYS A 690 -3.64 -22.76 -14.73
CA LYS A 690 -2.45 -23.29 -15.42
C LYS A 690 -1.83 -22.24 -16.34
N ILE A 691 -2.63 -21.50 -17.11
CA ILE A 691 -2.17 -20.38 -17.94
C ILE A 691 -1.47 -19.32 -17.08
N PHE A 692 -1.99 -18.98 -15.90
CA PHE A 692 -1.40 -18.01 -14.98
C PHE A 692 -0.05 -18.50 -14.44
N LYS A 693 0.04 -19.78 -14.02
CA LYS A 693 1.31 -20.39 -13.58
C LYS A 693 2.34 -20.42 -14.72
N THR A 694 1.96 -20.79 -15.94
CA THR A 694 2.85 -20.80 -17.11
C THR A 694 3.30 -19.40 -17.51
N TYR A 695 2.40 -18.41 -17.52
CA TYR A 695 2.74 -17.02 -17.79
C TYR A 695 3.78 -16.49 -16.80
N HIS A 696 3.57 -16.71 -15.50
CA HIS A 696 4.51 -16.29 -14.47
C HIS A 696 5.89 -16.97 -14.61
N ALA A 697 5.91 -18.25 -14.97
CA ALA A 697 7.16 -18.98 -15.22
C ALA A 697 7.92 -18.51 -16.48
N VAL A 698 7.23 -17.98 -17.50
CA VAL A 698 7.83 -17.55 -18.78
C VAL A 698 8.19 -16.06 -18.80
N TYR A 699 7.41 -15.21 -18.13
CA TYR A 699 7.56 -13.74 -18.18
C TYR A 699 7.93 -13.09 -16.83
N HIS A 700 8.06 -13.88 -15.76
CA HIS A 700 8.45 -13.44 -14.41
C HIS A 700 7.56 -12.33 -13.80
N GLU A 701 6.30 -12.26 -14.24
CA GLU A 701 5.32 -11.25 -13.88
C GLU A 701 4.00 -11.95 -13.46
N THR A 702 3.23 -11.40 -12.52
CA THR A 702 1.94 -11.99 -12.12
C THR A 702 0.78 -11.36 -12.91
N PHE A 703 -0.35 -12.08 -13.06
CA PHE A 703 -1.52 -11.48 -13.71
C PHE A 703 -2.18 -10.39 -12.87
N GLU A 704 -2.04 -10.41 -11.55
CA GLU A 704 -2.38 -9.25 -10.72
C GLU A 704 -1.62 -7.99 -11.16
N ASP A 705 -0.32 -8.11 -11.43
CA ASP A 705 0.53 -6.96 -11.76
C ASP A 705 0.38 -6.52 -13.22
N VAL A 706 0.13 -7.47 -14.14
CA VAL A 706 -0.36 -7.16 -15.50
C VAL A 706 -1.63 -6.32 -15.45
N VAL A 707 -2.61 -6.67 -14.60
CA VAL A 707 -3.85 -5.90 -14.47
C VAL A 707 -3.57 -4.49 -13.93
N LYS A 708 -2.89 -4.37 -12.79
CA LYS A 708 -2.59 -3.08 -12.13
C LYS A 708 -1.78 -2.12 -13.02
N THR A 709 -0.80 -2.64 -13.78
CA THR A 709 0.12 -1.80 -14.57
C THR A 709 -0.30 -1.59 -16.01
N LYS A 710 -1.17 -2.45 -16.58
CA LYS A 710 -1.43 -2.48 -18.03
C LYS A 710 -2.91 -2.33 -18.40
N PHE A 711 -3.85 -2.30 -17.46
CA PHE A 711 -5.26 -2.04 -17.73
C PHE A 711 -5.73 -0.70 -17.15
N PRO A 712 -6.76 -0.05 -17.73
CA PRO A 712 -7.26 1.21 -17.22
C PRO A 712 -8.10 1.00 -15.94
N VAL A 713 -8.00 1.94 -14.99
CA VAL A 713 -8.59 1.88 -13.64
C VAL A 713 -10.09 1.49 -13.63
N ASN A 714 -10.86 1.93 -14.63
CA ASN A 714 -12.30 1.65 -14.74
C ASN A 714 -12.65 0.17 -15.00
N ILE A 715 -11.73 -0.65 -15.52
CA ILE A 715 -11.89 -2.11 -15.59
C ILE A 715 -10.90 -2.85 -14.66
N GLU A 716 -9.82 -2.21 -14.23
CA GLU A 716 -8.79 -2.79 -13.35
C GLU A 716 -9.41 -3.53 -12.16
N GLY A 717 -10.31 -2.88 -11.41
CA GLY A 717 -10.96 -3.50 -10.26
C GLY A 717 -11.78 -4.75 -10.59
N ALA A 718 -12.36 -4.85 -11.79
CA ALA A 718 -13.15 -6.01 -12.22
C ALA A 718 -12.26 -7.15 -12.74
N LEU A 719 -11.21 -6.82 -13.50
CA LEU A 719 -10.19 -7.79 -13.91
C LEU A 719 -9.42 -8.34 -12.70
N LEU A 720 -9.07 -7.49 -11.73
CA LEU A 720 -8.29 -7.87 -10.55
C LEU A 720 -9.10 -8.79 -9.64
N SER A 721 -10.38 -8.49 -9.38
CA SER A 721 -11.28 -9.41 -8.66
C SER A 721 -11.46 -10.73 -9.40
N LEU A 722 -11.57 -10.73 -10.73
CA LEU A 722 -11.67 -11.96 -11.52
C LEU A 722 -10.38 -12.78 -11.50
N VAL A 723 -9.21 -12.15 -11.64
CA VAL A 723 -7.89 -12.81 -11.56
C VAL A 723 -7.65 -13.41 -10.18
N ARG A 724 -7.89 -12.65 -9.11
CA ARG A 724 -7.72 -13.14 -7.73
C ARG A 724 -8.70 -14.24 -7.36
N TYR A 725 -9.95 -14.14 -7.82
CA TYR A 725 -10.91 -15.22 -7.68
C TYR A 725 -10.45 -16.49 -8.42
N VAL A 726 -9.96 -16.35 -9.65
CA VAL A 726 -9.39 -17.47 -10.42
C VAL A 726 -8.24 -18.10 -9.64
N GLU A 727 -7.32 -17.32 -9.07
CA GLU A 727 -6.19 -17.81 -8.27
C GLU A 727 -6.67 -18.51 -6.98
N ASP A 728 -7.34 -17.79 -6.08
CA ASP A 728 -7.85 -18.33 -4.82
C ASP A 728 -9.13 -17.59 -4.32
N PRO A 729 -10.32 -18.22 -4.43
CA PRO A 729 -11.61 -17.62 -4.05
C PRO A 729 -11.67 -17.03 -2.64
N LYS A 730 -11.13 -17.75 -1.65
CA LYS A 730 -11.14 -17.33 -0.24
C LYS A 730 -10.17 -16.18 0.04
N ARG A 731 -9.11 -16.03 -0.74
CA ARG A 731 -8.18 -14.88 -0.72
C ARG A 731 -8.85 -13.61 -1.25
N GLU A 732 -9.61 -13.71 -2.33
CA GLU A 732 -10.36 -12.55 -2.87
C GLU A 732 -11.48 -12.12 -1.91
N VAL A 733 -12.27 -13.04 -1.34
CA VAL A 733 -13.30 -12.66 -0.35
C VAL A 733 -12.67 -12.10 0.93
N ALA A 734 -11.54 -12.65 1.40
CA ALA A 734 -10.79 -12.05 2.51
C ALA A 734 -10.24 -10.65 2.19
N PHE A 735 -9.82 -10.38 0.94
CA PHE A 735 -9.42 -9.04 0.49
C PHE A 735 -10.61 -8.07 0.42
N GLN A 736 -11.77 -8.52 -0.09
CA GLN A 736 -13.00 -7.71 -0.11
C GLN A 736 -13.44 -7.36 1.33
N LEU A 737 -13.40 -8.32 2.26
CA LEU A 737 -13.66 -8.07 3.68
C LEU A 737 -12.65 -7.07 4.27
N ARG A 738 -11.35 -7.23 3.99
CA ARG A 738 -10.33 -6.29 4.46
C ARG A 738 -10.59 -4.86 3.97
N LYS A 739 -11.02 -4.71 2.70
CA LYS A 739 -11.38 -3.41 2.11
C LYS A 739 -12.73 -2.86 2.60
N ALA A 740 -13.68 -3.71 2.95
CA ALA A 740 -14.92 -3.31 3.62
C ALA A 740 -14.69 -2.84 5.06
N LEU A 741 -13.66 -3.39 5.71
CA LEU A 741 -13.25 -3.15 7.09
C LEU A 741 -12.05 -2.19 7.23
N SER A 742 -11.70 -1.40 6.21
CA SER A 742 -10.53 -0.51 6.24
C SER A 742 -10.90 0.98 6.26
N GLY A 743 -10.61 1.66 7.38
CA GLY A 743 -10.50 3.12 7.46
C GLY A 743 -11.68 3.85 8.12
N PHE A 744 -11.66 5.18 8.04
CA PHE A 744 -12.62 6.08 8.69
C PHE A 744 -14.00 6.08 8.01
N GLY A 745 -14.89 5.22 8.48
CA GLY A 745 -16.32 5.23 8.13
C GLY A 745 -16.93 3.85 8.19
N ARG A 746 -18.09 3.71 8.84
CA ARG A 746 -18.80 2.43 8.94
C ARG A 746 -19.39 2.03 7.59
N ASN A 747 -18.64 1.30 6.78
CA ASN A 747 -19.17 0.66 5.57
C ASN A 747 -19.95 -0.62 5.92
N GLU A 748 -20.82 -0.51 6.92
CA GLU A 748 -21.71 -1.55 7.42
C GLU A 748 -22.55 -2.20 6.31
N PRO A 749 -23.05 -1.47 5.27
CA PRO A 749 -23.68 -2.09 4.11
C PRO A 749 -22.78 -3.06 3.32
N TYR A 750 -21.51 -2.72 3.09
CA TYR A 750 -20.58 -3.57 2.34
C TYR A 750 -20.11 -4.78 3.15
N ILE A 751 -19.80 -4.59 4.45
CA ILE A 751 -19.47 -5.67 5.38
C ILE A 751 -20.64 -6.67 5.46
N THR A 752 -21.87 -6.17 5.63
CA THR A 752 -23.11 -6.95 5.65
C THR A 752 -23.30 -7.71 4.34
N ARG A 753 -23.16 -7.03 3.19
CA ARG A 753 -23.36 -7.63 1.87
C ARG A 753 -22.43 -8.81 1.62
N ILE A 754 -21.15 -8.72 2.01
CA ILE A 754 -20.22 -9.85 1.86
C ILE A 754 -20.64 -10.99 2.82
N LEU A 755 -20.83 -10.72 4.11
CA LEU A 755 -21.10 -11.77 5.10
C LEU A 755 -22.46 -12.47 4.88
N VAL A 756 -23.53 -11.74 4.55
CA VAL A 756 -24.86 -12.31 4.28
C VAL A 756 -24.86 -13.23 3.04
N ARG A 757 -24.01 -12.93 2.04
CA ARG A 757 -23.86 -13.75 0.83
C ARG A 757 -22.96 -14.96 1.05
N HIS A 758 -21.90 -14.82 1.84
CA HIS A 758 -20.86 -15.84 2.02
C HIS A 758 -21.00 -16.68 3.30
N ARG A 759 -22.09 -16.56 4.08
CA ARG A 759 -22.45 -17.38 5.26
C ARG A 759 -22.74 -18.88 5.01
N ASN A 760 -22.08 -19.47 4.01
CA ASN A 760 -22.01 -20.91 3.82
C ASN A 760 -20.85 -21.43 4.69
N THR A 761 -21.15 -22.16 5.78
CA THR A 761 -20.23 -22.35 6.91
C THR A 761 -18.84 -22.87 6.51
N PRO A 762 -18.67 -23.95 5.72
CA PRO A 762 -17.34 -24.38 5.26
C PRO A 762 -16.55 -23.29 4.54
N PHE A 763 -17.19 -22.54 3.63
CA PHE A 763 -16.50 -21.48 2.87
C PHE A 763 -16.15 -20.27 3.75
N LEU A 764 -17.02 -19.91 4.70
CA LEU A 764 -16.75 -18.80 5.62
C LEU A 764 -15.62 -19.11 6.60
N GLU A 765 -15.48 -20.35 7.07
CA GLU A 765 -14.33 -20.77 7.89
C GLU A 765 -13.02 -20.77 7.11
N ASP A 766 -13.04 -21.17 5.83
CA ASP A 766 -11.90 -21.05 4.91
C ASP A 766 -11.50 -19.57 4.69
N VAL A 767 -12.48 -18.68 4.57
CA VAL A 767 -12.27 -17.22 4.48
C VAL A 767 -11.74 -16.64 5.80
N LYS A 768 -12.30 -17.00 6.96
CA LYS A 768 -11.80 -16.60 8.30
C LYS A 768 -10.34 -17.02 8.48
N THR A 769 -10.03 -18.27 8.16
CA THR A 769 -8.68 -18.86 8.23
C THR A 769 -7.72 -18.14 7.28
N THR A 770 -8.16 -17.80 6.07
CA THR A 770 -7.34 -17.09 5.08
C THR A 770 -7.11 -15.63 5.49
N TYR A 771 -8.12 -14.95 6.03
CA TYR A 771 -8.02 -13.59 6.54
C TYR A 771 -6.99 -13.51 7.68
N GLN A 772 -7.07 -14.41 8.67
CA GLN A 772 -6.09 -14.49 9.77
C GLN A 772 -4.66 -14.68 9.23
N LYS A 773 -4.46 -15.58 8.27
CA LYS A 773 -3.14 -15.87 7.69
C LYS A 773 -2.53 -14.70 6.91
N ILE A 774 -3.35 -13.86 6.27
CA ILE A 774 -2.88 -12.73 5.44
C ILE A 774 -2.73 -11.43 6.25
N TYR A 775 -3.59 -11.19 7.24
CA TYR A 775 -3.64 -9.91 7.96
C TYR A 775 -3.20 -9.97 9.43
N ASN A 776 -2.87 -11.17 9.93
CA ASN A 776 -2.46 -11.44 11.32
C ASN A 776 -3.47 -10.99 12.40
N GLU A 777 -4.72 -10.73 12.02
CA GLU A 777 -5.82 -10.34 12.92
C GLU A 777 -7.05 -11.22 12.62
N PRO A 778 -7.78 -11.73 13.63
CA PRO A 778 -9.00 -12.49 13.38
C PRO A 778 -10.08 -11.59 12.76
N LEU A 779 -10.78 -12.10 11.74
CA LEU A 779 -11.85 -11.37 11.05
C LEU A 779 -12.90 -10.80 12.03
N TYR A 780 -13.26 -11.58 13.06
CA TYR A 780 -14.23 -11.16 14.07
C TYR A 780 -13.74 -10.00 14.95
N ILE A 781 -12.44 -9.89 15.23
CA ILE A 781 -11.87 -8.76 15.99
C ILE A 781 -12.09 -7.47 15.22
N ARG A 782 -11.84 -7.49 13.90
CA ARG A 782 -12.06 -6.32 13.04
C ARG A 782 -13.56 -6.01 12.88
N VAL A 783 -14.42 -7.01 12.67
CA VAL A 783 -15.89 -6.80 12.63
C VAL A 783 -16.43 -6.24 13.95
N LYS A 784 -15.93 -6.71 15.11
CA LYS A 784 -16.28 -6.18 16.43
C LYS A 784 -15.84 -4.72 16.64
N LYS A 785 -14.71 -4.31 16.05
CA LYS A 785 -14.23 -2.91 16.08
C LYS A 785 -15.10 -1.99 15.21
N GLU A 786 -15.37 -2.37 13.95
CA GLU A 786 -15.97 -1.43 12.97
C GLU A 786 -17.49 -1.33 13.03
N THR A 787 -18.18 -2.34 13.56
CA THR A 787 -19.65 -2.41 13.60
C THR A 787 -20.20 -2.19 15.01
N SER A 788 -21.50 -1.88 15.16
CA SER A 788 -22.11 -1.64 16.48
C SER A 788 -23.55 -2.18 16.63
N GLY A 789 -24.08 -2.16 17.86
CA GLY A 789 -25.46 -2.55 18.18
C GLY A 789 -25.83 -3.98 17.78
N ASP A 790 -27.12 -4.20 17.46
CA ASP A 790 -27.63 -5.50 17.01
C ASP A 790 -27.08 -5.94 15.65
N LEU A 791 -26.58 -5.02 14.83
CA LEU A 791 -25.82 -5.36 13.63
C LEU A 791 -24.51 -6.08 14.00
N ARG A 792 -23.71 -5.52 14.92
CA ARG A 792 -22.49 -6.20 15.43
C ARG A 792 -22.83 -7.60 15.92
N ARG A 793 -23.91 -7.74 16.69
CA ARG A 793 -24.36 -9.03 17.24
C ARG A 793 -24.63 -10.03 16.11
N LEU A 794 -25.48 -9.67 15.15
CA LEU A 794 -25.80 -10.53 14.00
C LEU A 794 -24.57 -10.89 13.15
N LEU A 795 -23.68 -9.95 12.87
CA LEU A 795 -22.49 -10.21 12.07
C LEU A 795 -21.44 -11.07 12.81
N LEU A 796 -21.37 -11.00 14.14
CA LEU A 796 -20.57 -11.93 14.95
C LEU A 796 -21.21 -13.32 15.03
N THR A 797 -22.54 -13.43 15.17
CA THR A 797 -23.26 -14.71 15.08
C THR A 797 -23.05 -15.41 13.73
N ILE A 798 -23.06 -14.67 12.61
CA ILE A 798 -22.74 -15.19 11.27
C ILE A 798 -21.30 -15.70 11.18
N LEU A 799 -20.37 -15.13 11.95
CA LEU A 799 -18.98 -15.60 12.07
C LEU A 799 -18.81 -16.74 13.08
N GLY A 800 -19.88 -17.20 13.74
CA GLY A 800 -19.84 -18.26 14.77
C GLY A 800 -19.31 -17.82 16.13
N GLU A 801 -19.22 -16.51 16.39
CA GLU A 801 -18.58 -15.94 17.58
C GLU A 801 -19.62 -15.45 18.59
N GLN A 802 -19.56 -15.94 19.84
CA GLN A 802 -20.47 -15.49 20.90
C GLN A 802 -20.07 -14.12 21.45
N ASN A 803 -20.97 -13.15 21.33
CA ASN A 803 -20.71 -11.80 21.84
C ASN A 803 -20.92 -11.72 23.38
N HIS A 804 -19.87 -12.02 24.14
CA HIS A 804 -19.88 -12.01 25.61
C HIS A 804 -20.16 -10.63 26.25
N ASP A 805 -20.16 -9.53 25.48
CA ASP A 805 -20.38 -8.16 25.97
C ASP A 805 -21.81 -7.89 26.50
N ALA A 806 -22.72 -8.87 26.45
CA ALA A 806 -24.14 -8.74 26.80
C ALA A 806 -24.46 -9.01 28.30
N ARG A 807 -23.55 -8.68 29.22
CA ARG A 807 -23.75 -8.79 30.68
C ARG A 807 -23.09 -7.65 31.47
N SER A 808 -23.56 -6.43 31.22
CA SER A 808 -23.32 -5.22 32.04
C SER A 808 -24.51 -4.28 31.96
#